data_AF-A0A1F3M117-F1
#
_entry.id   AF-A0A1F3M117-F1
#
_cell.length_a   1.000
_cell.length_b   1.000
_cell.length_c   1.000
_cell.angle_alpha   90.00
_cell.angle_beta   90.00
_cell.angle_gamma   90.00
#
_symmetry.space_group_name_H-M   'P 1'
#
loop_
_entity.id
_entity.type
_entity.pdbx_description
1 polymer ?
#
loop_
_entity_poly.entity_id
_entity_poly.type
_entity_poly.pdbx_seq_one_letter_code
_entity_poly.pdbx_strand_id
1 'polypeptide(L)'
;MALPAFFFLIHPKEIQAVEIKIHVSASGNNQNPGTKELPVASLNRAIDQLRKLKASEKRTGPLQIIISDGEYFMQEPLVLGPEDSGTTESPLVFKTEENASPVIYGGTKLQPFEKVSQTLWRIKIPEVAQYGWNFEQLYVNGKRAVRAKSPNSGFFFLKDVSEKTVIPLNEYYSKLAVQNMKLNPDGAGILKNFTQDDFENAVITFYHKWDNSRRKISGFDCDSLSLVVIGEGMRQWNKYDNKTRYTIENYQAALDTCGEWFLDRSGYLFYIPRPGETIENTVATAPVSGQFIILKGNDETGEKVKNIRFEGLSFQVSAYKMPANGNEPAQAAFPVEASVMADFAENISFVDCEISNTGNNAIWFRNACTNCRIEHCYFHDLGAGGVKIGNYVQPDKPENLTQNIVIDNNIIRSGGFVFPCAVGVTLFNTSDNQIIHNEIADFRYSGVSVGWVWGYTYSPSKRNKIEFNHIHHLGWGELCDMGGVYCLGGSEGTTVNNNVIHHVYSFDYGGWGLYTDEGSTGIVMENNLVYNCKNSGFHQHYGKENIIRNNILANNMKAQLQATRIEDHLSFTFSNNIIWFNIGDLLTSNWNKINLQTDKNCYWDPRNKNIQFKNQSFAEWQKAGKDVHSIIADPGFVNPSAFDFRIKNKSVARKIGFREFDYSQAGVYGSEEWKKLAAFDPEIVKQFEKAILRNENRK
;
A
#
# COMPACT_ATOMS: atom_id res chain seq x y z
N MET A 1 -73.53 -8.86 47.05
CA MET A 1 -72.06 -9.03 46.92
C MET A 1 -71.67 -8.71 45.49
N ALA A 2 -70.99 -7.58 45.28
CA ALA A 2 -70.10 -7.30 44.14
C ALA A 2 -69.44 -5.93 44.40
N LEU A 3 -68.12 -5.91 44.61
CA LEU A 3 -67.31 -4.68 44.70
C LEU A 3 -66.84 -4.28 43.28
N PRO A 4 -66.68 -2.98 42.97
CA PRO A 4 -66.10 -2.55 41.70
C PRO A 4 -64.57 -2.51 41.77
N ALA A 5 -63.93 -3.09 40.76
CA ALA A 5 -62.48 -3.04 40.56
C ALA A 5 -62.07 -1.73 39.87
N PHE A 6 -61.18 -0.96 40.50
CA PHE A 6 -60.51 0.19 39.89
C PHE A 6 -59.36 -0.31 39.02
N PHE A 7 -59.44 -0.09 37.71
CA PHE A 7 -58.31 -0.24 36.80
C PHE A 7 -57.44 1.02 36.86
N PHE A 8 -56.23 0.90 37.42
CA PHE A 8 -55.19 1.91 37.26
C PHE A 8 -54.60 1.82 35.85
N LEU A 9 -54.85 2.84 35.02
CA LEU A 9 -54.14 3.09 33.77
C LEU A 9 -52.70 3.52 34.08
N ILE A 10 -51.77 2.56 34.05
CA ILE A 10 -50.33 2.84 34.08
C ILE A 10 -49.97 3.43 32.71
N HIS A 11 -49.71 4.73 32.64
CA HIS A 11 -49.13 5.34 31.46
C HIS A 11 -47.70 4.77 31.28
N PRO A 12 -47.34 4.21 30.12
CA PRO A 12 -45.95 3.85 29.86
C PRO A 12 -45.13 5.14 29.92
N LYS A 13 -44.16 5.19 30.84
CA LYS A 13 -43.13 6.22 30.86
C LYS A 13 -42.40 6.16 29.51
N GLU A 14 -42.54 7.19 28.68
CA GLU A 14 -41.65 7.37 27.54
C GLU A 14 -40.21 7.35 28.07
N ILE A 15 -39.44 6.34 27.68
CA ILE A 15 -38.01 6.29 27.97
C ILE A 15 -37.38 7.29 27.01
N GLN A 16 -37.15 8.50 27.48
CA GLN A 16 -36.44 9.53 26.73
C GLN A 16 -35.01 9.01 26.48
N ALA A 17 -34.64 8.87 25.22
CA ALA A 17 -33.31 8.41 24.85
C ALA A 17 -32.26 9.43 25.29
N VAL A 18 -31.43 9.05 26.26
CA VAL A 18 -30.34 9.90 26.74
C VAL A 18 -29.17 9.75 25.77
N GLU A 19 -28.87 10.84 25.05
CA GLU A 19 -27.72 10.98 24.17
C GLU A 19 -26.46 11.30 25.00
N ILE A 20 -25.33 10.66 24.67
CA ILE A 20 -24.04 10.96 25.28
C ILE A 20 -23.17 11.69 24.28
N LYS A 21 -22.82 12.94 24.59
CA LYS A 21 -21.86 13.76 23.84
C LYS A 21 -20.67 14.08 24.72
N ILE A 22 -19.47 13.76 24.24
CA ILE A 22 -18.21 14.12 24.90
C ILE A 22 -17.42 15.00 23.95
N HIS A 23 -17.13 16.22 24.40
CA HIS A 23 -16.36 17.21 23.64
C HIS A 23 -14.88 17.11 23.97
N VAL A 24 -14.05 17.12 22.93
CA VAL A 24 -12.60 17.12 22.99
C VAL A 24 -12.10 18.43 22.38
N SER A 25 -11.17 19.09 23.06
CA SER A 25 -10.57 20.35 22.61
C SER A 25 -9.09 20.36 22.94
N ALA A 26 -8.25 20.88 22.04
CA ALA A 26 -6.80 20.99 22.25
C ALA A 26 -6.45 21.87 23.47
N SER A 27 -7.32 22.82 23.84
CA SER A 27 -7.22 23.63 25.05
C SER A 27 -8.03 23.08 26.23
N GLY A 28 -8.59 21.88 26.11
CA GLY A 28 -9.36 21.22 27.16
C GLY A 28 -8.50 20.75 28.33
N ASN A 29 -9.12 20.09 29.30
CA ASN A 29 -8.42 19.51 30.44
C ASN A 29 -8.94 18.09 30.72
N ASN A 30 -8.05 17.12 30.87
CA ASN A 30 -8.44 15.73 31.12
C ASN A 30 -9.13 15.49 32.48
N GLN A 31 -9.15 16.47 33.37
CA GLN A 31 -9.95 16.43 34.59
C GLN A 31 -11.41 16.87 34.37
N ASN A 32 -11.72 17.50 33.23
CA ASN A 32 -13.06 17.97 32.91
C ASN A 32 -14.05 16.82 32.66
N PRO A 33 -15.37 17.07 32.81
CA PRO A 33 -16.41 16.08 32.55
C PRO A 33 -16.66 15.78 31.07
N GLY A 34 -16.09 16.57 30.13
CA GLY A 34 -16.28 16.38 28.70
C GLY A 34 -17.54 17.04 28.13
N THR A 35 -18.11 18.04 28.81
CA THR A 35 -19.20 18.86 28.24
C THR A 35 -18.63 19.88 27.25
N LYS A 36 -19.50 20.55 26.48
CA LYS A 36 -19.06 21.58 25.53
C LYS A 36 -18.30 22.72 26.20
N GLU A 37 -18.72 23.12 27.40
CA GLU A 37 -18.13 24.20 28.19
C GLU A 37 -16.85 23.77 28.91
N LEU A 38 -16.75 22.48 29.27
CA LEU A 38 -15.61 21.88 29.93
C LEU A 38 -15.18 20.62 29.18
N PRO A 39 -14.53 20.76 28.01
CA PRO A 39 -14.10 19.63 27.19
C PRO A 39 -12.88 18.93 27.78
N VAL A 40 -12.73 17.64 27.46
CA VAL A 40 -11.49 16.90 27.75
C VAL A 40 -10.40 17.24 26.73
N ALA A 41 -9.13 16.93 27.04
CA ALA A 41 -8.00 17.29 26.18
C ALA A 41 -7.59 16.17 25.20
N SER A 42 -7.99 14.92 25.41
CA SER A 42 -7.56 13.78 24.59
C SER A 42 -8.67 12.77 24.28
N LEU A 43 -8.49 12.03 23.18
CA LEU A 43 -9.38 10.95 22.77
C LEU A 43 -9.43 9.81 23.80
N ASN A 44 -8.28 9.41 24.35
CA ASN A 44 -8.21 8.39 25.39
C ASN A 44 -9.06 8.77 26.61
N ARG A 45 -8.97 10.05 27.03
CA ARG A 45 -9.78 10.52 28.14
C ARG A 45 -11.27 10.60 27.79
N ALA A 46 -11.60 10.94 26.55
CA ALA A 46 -12.98 10.94 26.08
C ALA A 46 -13.60 9.55 26.19
N ILE A 47 -12.85 8.49 25.86
CA ILE A 47 -13.33 7.11 25.99
C ILE A 47 -13.43 6.66 27.45
N ASP A 48 -12.50 7.04 28.32
CA ASP A 48 -12.65 6.78 29.76
C ASP A 48 -13.95 7.39 30.31
N GLN A 49 -14.29 8.60 29.86
CA GLN A 49 -15.50 9.28 30.28
C GLN A 49 -16.75 8.61 29.70
N LEU A 50 -16.71 8.19 28.43
CA LEU A 50 -17.76 7.42 27.79
C LEU A 50 -18.06 6.14 28.56
N ARG A 51 -17.02 5.37 28.92
CA ARG A 51 -17.16 4.12 29.68
C ARG A 51 -17.87 4.33 31.01
N LYS A 52 -17.55 5.41 31.74
CA LYS A 52 -18.22 5.77 33.01
C LYS A 52 -19.69 6.11 32.81
N LEU A 53 -20.02 6.91 31.79
CA LEU A 53 -21.40 7.29 31.50
C LEU A 53 -22.21 6.06 31.07
N LYS A 54 -21.66 5.20 30.19
CA LYS A 54 -22.29 3.93 29.80
C LYS A 54 -22.62 3.05 31.01
N ALA A 55 -21.78 3.03 32.05
CA ALA A 55 -22.01 2.20 33.24
C ALA A 55 -23.13 2.72 34.18
N SER A 56 -23.46 4.02 34.12
CA SER A 56 -24.35 4.68 35.09
C SER A 56 -25.78 4.96 34.61
N GLU A 57 -26.03 4.97 33.30
CA GLU A 57 -27.33 5.39 32.72
C GLU A 57 -28.10 4.24 32.03
N LYS A 58 -29.44 4.23 32.13
CA LYS A 58 -30.32 3.31 31.38
C LYS A 58 -30.49 3.84 29.95
N ARG A 59 -30.09 3.02 28.97
CA ARG A 59 -29.55 3.42 27.65
C ARG A 59 -30.60 3.37 26.53
N THR A 60 -30.60 4.36 25.63
CA THR A 60 -31.16 4.25 24.25
C THR A 60 -30.66 5.30 23.23
N GLY A 61 -29.92 6.37 23.61
CA GLY A 61 -29.54 7.46 22.68
C GLY A 61 -28.15 7.33 22.02
N PRO A 62 -27.83 8.18 21.02
CA PRO A 62 -26.54 8.19 20.28
C PRO A 62 -25.30 8.40 21.16
N LEU A 63 -24.15 7.85 20.74
CA LEU A 63 -22.85 8.02 21.39
C LEU A 63 -21.90 8.84 20.49
N GLN A 64 -21.49 10.03 20.93
CA GLN A 64 -20.66 10.93 20.12
C GLN A 64 -19.45 11.44 20.88
N ILE A 65 -18.29 11.34 20.25
CA ILE A 65 -17.07 12.07 20.61
C ILE A 65 -16.92 13.19 19.58
N ILE A 66 -17.02 14.45 20.00
CA ILE A 66 -16.97 15.63 19.13
C ILE A 66 -15.62 16.31 19.32
N ILE A 67 -14.81 16.34 18.28
CA ILE A 67 -13.45 16.89 18.31
C ILE A 67 -13.45 18.29 17.71
N SER A 68 -13.11 19.28 18.53
CA SER A 68 -12.99 20.69 18.13
C SER A 68 -11.72 20.92 17.30
N ASP A 69 -11.61 22.05 16.62
CA ASP A 69 -10.42 22.39 15.85
C ASP A 69 -9.14 22.42 16.70
N GLY A 70 -8.00 22.08 16.09
CA GLY A 70 -6.69 22.13 16.73
C GLY A 70 -5.81 20.89 16.52
N GLU A 71 -4.63 20.93 17.14
CA GLU A 71 -3.64 19.85 17.08
C GLU A 71 -3.64 19.05 18.38
N TYR A 72 -3.68 17.72 18.25
CA TYR A 72 -3.75 16.79 19.36
C TYR A 72 -2.56 15.84 19.31
N PHE A 73 -1.77 15.75 20.37
CA PHE A 73 -0.58 14.90 20.41
C PHE A 73 -0.83 13.66 21.26
N MET A 74 -0.85 12.49 20.63
CA MET A 74 -1.03 11.19 21.27
C MET A 74 0.28 10.69 21.85
N GLN A 75 0.25 10.31 23.13
CA GLN A 75 1.38 9.63 23.77
C GLN A 75 1.28 8.11 23.63
N GLU A 76 0.07 7.59 23.44
CA GLU A 76 -0.25 6.18 23.28
C GLU A 76 -1.43 6.02 22.30
N PRO A 77 -1.59 4.86 21.65
CA PRO A 77 -2.72 4.60 20.77
C PRO A 77 -4.07 4.69 21.47
N LEU A 78 -5.13 5.01 20.73
CA LEU A 78 -6.51 4.87 21.17
C LEU A 78 -6.91 3.39 21.08
N VAL A 79 -7.08 2.74 22.23
CA VAL A 79 -7.49 1.33 22.30
C VAL A 79 -8.98 1.21 22.59
N LEU A 80 -9.70 0.54 21.69
CA LEU A 80 -11.14 0.32 21.76
C LEU A 80 -11.43 -1.18 21.86
N GLY A 81 -12.14 -1.58 22.91
CA GLY A 81 -12.54 -2.96 23.20
C GLY A 81 -14.04 -3.19 23.04
N PRO A 82 -14.54 -4.42 23.24
CA PRO A 82 -15.97 -4.74 23.15
C PRO A 82 -16.86 -3.84 24.00
N GLU A 83 -16.38 -3.42 25.17
CA GLU A 83 -17.06 -2.50 26.08
C GLU A 83 -17.37 -1.12 25.47
N ASP A 84 -16.61 -0.71 24.45
CA ASP A 84 -16.76 0.57 23.77
C ASP A 84 -17.79 0.51 22.65
N SER A 85 -18.18 -0.69 22.22
CA SER A 85 -19.10 -0.93 21.09
C SER A 85 -20.41 -0.15 21.21
N GLY A 86 -20.87 0.36 20.05
CA GLY A 86 -22.23 0.85 19.87
C GLY A 86 -23.18 -0.26 19.46
N THR A 87 -24.41 0.10 19.12
CA THR A 87 -25.38 -0.76 18.40
C THR A 87 -25.62 -0.23 16.99
N THR A 88 -26.37 -0.96 16.17
CA THR A 88 -26.76 -0.50 14.83
C THR A 88 -27.57 0.80 14.90
N GLU A 89 -28.43 0.94 15.92
CA GLU A 89 -29.29 2.10 16.15
C GLU A 89 -28.57 3.25 16.87
N SER A 90 -27.52 2.94 17.63
CA SER A 90 -26.70 3.91 18.37
C SER A 90 -25.20 3.56 18.25
N PRO A 91 -24.58 3.84 17.09
CA PRO A 91 -23.15 3.64 16.92
C PRO A 91 -22.34 4.64 17.77
N LEU A 92 -21.09 4.29 18.08
CA LEU A 92 -20.12 5.23 18.60
C LEU A 92 -19.50 6.01 17.45
N VAL A 93 -19.70 7.33 17.42
CA VAL A 93 -19.20 8.20 16.36
C VAL A 93 -18.15 9.16 16.90
N PHE A 94 -16.93 9.07 16.38
CA PHE A 94 -15.91 10.11 16.52
C PHE A 94 -16.02 11.03 15.32
N LYS A 95 -16.33 12.31 15.56
CA LYS A 95 -16.57 13.28 14.49
C LYS A 95 -15.97 14.63 14.82
N THR A 96 -15.63 15.38 13.78
CA THR A 96 -15.25 16.78 13.91
C THR A 96 -16.45 17.62 14.38
N GLU A 97 -16.15 18.71 15.10
CA GLU A 97 -17.07 19.83 15.24
C GLU A 97 -17.30 20.47 13.85
N GLU A 98 -18.45 21.11 13.66
CA GLU A 98 -18.80 21.74 12.39
C GLU A 98 -17.73 22.76 11.95
N ASN A 99 -17.24 22.63 10.72
CA ASN A 99 -16.15 23.44 10.14
C ASN A 99 -14.78 23.31 10.84
N ALA A 100 -14.58 22.32 11.71
CA ALA A 100 -13.28 22.03 12.30
C ALA A 100 -12.44 21.08 11.43
N SER A 101 -11.11 21.16 11.53
CA SER A 101 -10.17 20.26 10.85
C SER A 101 -9.07 19.79 11.82
N PRO A 102 -9.44 19.03 12.87
CA PRO A 102 -8.50 18.59 13.88
C PRO A 102 -7.46 17.63 13.31
N VAL A 103 -6.21 17.79 13.75
CA VAL A 103 -5.10 16.90 13.40
C VAL A 103 -4.61 16.19 14.64
N ILE A 104 -4.62 14.85 14.60
CA ILE A 104 -4.18 13.97 15.66
C ILE A 104 -2.81 13.40 15.29
N TYR A 105 -1.78 13.84 16.00
CA TYR A 105 -0.40 13.42 15.82
C TYR A 105 -0.06 12.23 16.71
N GLY A 106 0.49 11.16 16.15
CA GLY A 106 1.15 10.06 16.89
C GLY A 106 2.60 10.39 17.26
N GLY A 107 2.94 11.68 17.30
CA GLY A 107 4.29 12.20 17.51
C GLY A 107 4.30 13.42 18.42
N THR A 108 5.41 14.14 18.41
CA THR A 108 5.55 15.40 19.14
C THR A 108 6.26 16.44 18.29
N LYS A 109 5.89 17.71 18.49
CA LYS A 109 6.63 18.84 17.94
C LYS A 109 7.97 18.97 18.66
N LEU A 110 9.04 19.06 17.89
CA LEU A 110 10.37 19.31 18.42
C LEU A 110 10.56 20.81 18.70
N GLN A 111 11.56 21.12 19.51
CA GLN A 111 11.97 22.50 19.76
C GLN A 111 12.39 23.19 18.44
N PRO A 112 12.31 24.54 18.37
CA PRO A 112 12.79 25.27 17.20
C PRO A 112 14.24 24.94 16.85
N PHE A 113 14.54 25.00 15.55
CA PHE A 113 15.90 24.81 15.06
C PHE A 113 16.83 25.94 15.54
N GLU A 114 18.10 25.59 15.73
CA GLU A 114 19.21 26.51 15.90
C GLU A 114 20.11 26.46 14.67
N LYS A 115 20.59 27.62 14.20
CA LYS A 115 21.58 27.67 13.12
C LYS A 115 22.94 27.19 13.63
N VAL A 116 23.50 26.17 12.99
CA VAL A 116 24.92 25.80 13.13
C VAL A 116 25.74 26.53 12.07
N SER A 117 25.22 26.61 10.85
CA SER A 117 25.76 27.38 9.73
C SER A 117 24.61 27.91 8.86
N GLN A 118 24.92 28.49 7.70
CA GLN A 118 23.91 28.88 6.72
C GLN A 118 23.15 27.68 6.15
N THR A 119 23.77 26.50 6.07
CA THR A 119 23.24 25.30 5.42
C THR A 119 22.97 24.15 6.38
N LEU A 120 23.30 24.29 7.67
CA LEU A 120 23.12 23.25 8.66
C LEU A 120 22.46 23.80 9.91
N TRP A 121 21.35 23.19 10.30
CA TRP A 121 20.62 23.50 11.52
C TRP A 121 20.63 22.31 12.47
N ARG A 122 20.30 22.56 13.74
CA ARG A 122 20.17 21.49 14.74
C ARG A 122 19.06 21.73 15.74
N ILE A 123 18.66 20.66 16.43
CA ILE A 123 17.78 20.69 17.60
C ILE A 123 18.45 19.84 18.70
N LYS A 124 18.44 20.33 19.95
CA LYS A 124 18.80 19.49 21.10
C LYS A 124 17.55 18.74 21.58
N ILE A 125 17.64 17.42 21.64
CA ILE A 125 16.62 16.50 22.13
C ILE A 125 17.21 15.72 23.30
N PRO A 126 17.09 16.24 24.54
CA PRO A 126 17.68 15.61 25.72
C PRO A 126 17.28 14.15 25.92
N GLU A 127 16.05 13.79 25.57
CA GLU A 127 15.47 12.45 25.71
C GLU A 127 16.22 11.38 24.92
N VAL A 128 16.90 11.77 23.82
CA VAL A 128 17.73 10.86 23.03
C VAL A 128 18.96 10.43 23.84
N ALA A 129 19.64 11.38 24.49
CA ALA A 129 20.82 11.09 25.29
C ALA A 129 20.48 10.52 26.69
N GLN A 130 19.36 10.96 27.28
CA GLN A 130 18.98 10.58 28.65
C GLN A 130 18.18 9.29 28.71
N TYR A 131 17.29 9.04 27.75
CA TYR A 131 16.35 7.92 27.75
C TYR A 131 16.52 6.99 26.54
N GLY A 132 17.46 7.28 25.65
CA GLY A 132 17.69 6.46 24.45
C GLY A 132 16.55 6.55 23.43
N TRP A 133 15.77 7.63 23.44
CA TRP A 133 14.73 7.82 22.42
C TRP A 133 15.35 7.81 21.02
N ASN A 134 14.77 7.04 20.11
CA ASN A 134 15.25 6.90 18.74
C ASN A 134 14.06 6.71 17.80
N PHE A 135 14.08 7.41 16.68
CA PHE A 135 13.09 7.35 15.62
C PHE A 135 13.76 7.29 14.25
N GLU A 136 13.04 6.82 13.24
CA GLU A 136 13.57 6.64 11.87
C GLU A 136 12.85 7.50 10.84
N GLN A 137 11.84 8.26 11.26
CA GLN A 137 11.10 9.19 10.44
C GLN A 137 11.11 10.57 11.10
N LEU A 138 11.24 11.62 10.29
CA LEU A 138 11.14 13.01 10.70
C LEU A 138 10.30 13.73 9.66
N TYR A 139 9.39 14.60 10.11
CA TYR A 139 8.56 15.42 9.23
C TYR A 139 8.85 16.88 9.50
N VAL A 140 9.21 17.63 8.45
CA VAL A 140 9.53 19.06 8.52
C VAL A 140 8.50 19.79 7.69
N ASN A 141 7.74 20.69 8.32
CA ASN A 141 6.59 21.39 7.72
C ASN A 141 5.60 20.42 7.06
N GLY A 142 5.29 19.32 7.75
CA GLY A 142 4.37 18.29 7.28
C GLY A 142 4.93 17.36 6.19
N LYS A 143 6.18 17.56 5.73
CA LYS A 143 6.79 16.72 4.68
C LYS A 143 7.88 15.81 5.24
N ARG A 144 7.87 14.53 4.86
CA ARG A 144 8.94 13.57 5.21
C ARG A 144 10.32 14.12 4.83
N ALA A 145 11.19 14.25 5.82
CA ALA A 145 12.60 14.53 5.62
C ALA A 145 13.36 13.23 5.33
N VAL A 146 14.39 13.32 4.49
CA VAL A 146 15.19 12.16 4.09
C VAL A 146 16.14 11.84 5.22
N ARG A 147 16.06 10.64 5.80
CA ARG A 147 17.12 10.20 6.71
C ARG A 147 18.41 10.13 5.91
N ALA A 148 19.45 10.84 6.36
CA ALA A 148 20.71 11.01 5.64
C ALA A 148 21.18 9.68 5.05
N LYS A 149 21.36 9.63 3.73
CA LYS A 149 21.65 8.38 3.01
C LYS A 149 22.60 8.56 1.85
N SER A 150 23.23 7.46 1.44
CA SER A 150 24.01 7.38 0.21
C SER A 150 23.59 6.19 -0.68
N PRO A 151 23.59 6.39 -2.02
CA PRO A 151 23.76 7.69 -2.68
C PRO A 151 22.50 8.57 -2.52
N ASN A 152 22.65 9.88 -2.66
CA ASN A 152 21.50 10.83 -2.61
C ASN A 152 20.44 10.53 -3.66
N SER A 153 20.86 9.94 -4.79
CA SER A 153 19.94 9.47 -5.82
C SER A 153 20.42 8.17 -6.45
N GLY A 154 19.46 7.28 -6.75
CA GLY A 154 19.76 5.99 -7.36
C GLY A 154 20.24 4.98 -6.32
N PHE A 155 21.11 4.08 -6.75
CA PHE A 155 21.56 2.95 -5.95
C PHE A 155 23.02 2.61 -6.25
N PHE A 156 23.70 2.05 -5.25
CA PHE A 156 24.90 1.25 -5.49
C PHE A 156 24.51 -0.16 -5.95
N PHE A 157 25.50 -0.91 -6.46
CA PHE A 157 25.34 -2.28 -6.93
C PHE A 157 26.33 -3.19 -6.23
N LEU A 158 25.89 -4.39 -5.87
CA LEU A 158 26.78 -5.46 -5.45
C LEU A 158 27.60 -5.96 -6.64
N LYS A 159 28.86 -6.31 -6.39
CA LYS A 159 29.73 -6.93 -7.40
C LYS A 159 29.62 -8.45 -7.37
N ASP A 160 29.64 -9.02 -6.17
CA ASP A 160 29.55 -10.46 -5.94
C ASP A 160 29.03 -10.74 -4.53
N VAL A 161 28.44 -11.91 -4.31
CA VAL A 161 27.88 -12.31 -3.02
C VAL A 161 28.21 -13.77 -2.73
N SER A 162 28.66 -14.03 -1.50
CA SER A 162 28.76 -15.38 -0.95
C SER A 162 28.00 -15.44 0.37
N GLU A 163 27.32 -16.57 0.60
CA GLU A 163 26.57 -16.83 1.83
C GLU A 163 27.11 -18.09 2.49
N LYS A 164 27.35 -18.01 3.80
CA LYS A 164 27.73 -19.14 4.63
C LYS A 164 26.64 -19.40 5.67
N THR A 165 26.00 -20.56 5.59
CA THR A 165 25.10 -21.05 6.63
C THR A 165 25.84 -21.21 7.95
N VAL A 166 25.29 -20.63 9.02
CA VAL A 166 25.73 -20.84 10.40
C VAL A 166 24.80 -21.82 11.10
N ILE A 167 23.49 -21.57 11.01
CA ILE A 167 22.46 -22.43 11.61
C ILE A 167 21.44 -22.78 10.51
N PRO A 168 21.36 -24.04 10.07
CA PRO A 168 20.36 -24.46 9.09
C PRO A 168 18.95 -24.39 9.71
N LEU A 169 17.94 -24.08 8.88
CA LEU A 169 16.54 -24.19 9.26
C LEU A 169 15.86 -25.34 8.51
N ASN A 170 16.02 -25.37 7.18
CA ASN A 170 15.55 -26.42 6.30
C ASN A 170 16.40 -26.46 5.01
N GLU A 171 15.99 -27.25 4.01
CA GLU A 171 16.71 -27.39 2.73
C GLU A 171 16.69 -26.14 1.84
N TYR A 172 15.77 -25.19 2.10
CA TYR A 172 15.55 -24.01 1.26
C TYR A 172 16.25 -22.76 1.77
N TYR A 173 16.47 -22.64 3.08
CA TYR A 173 17.15 -21.50 3.71
C TYR A 173 17.58 -21.78 5.16
N SER A 174 18.37 -20.86 5.71
CA SER A 174 19.03 -20.99 7.02
C SER A 174 18.41 -20.06 8.05
N LYS A 175 18.34 -20.48 9.33
CA LYS A 175 17.91 -19.63 10.44
C LYS A 175 18.91 -18.51 10.71
N LEU A 176 20.18 -18.78 10.43
CA LEU A 176 21.26 -17.80 10.55
C LEU A 176 22.30 -18.06 9.48
N ALA A 177 22.69 -17.01 8.76
CA ALA A 177 23.73 -17.01 7.76
C ALA A 177 24.57 -15.74 7.87
N VAL A 178 25.81 -15.85 7.37
CA VAL A 178 26.70 -14.71 7.13
C VAL A 178 26.75 -14.47 5.64
N GLN A 179 26.34 -13.28 5.20
CA GLN A 179 26.49 -12.85 3.81
C GLN A 179 27.71 -11.94 3.67
N ASN A 180 28.69 -12.37 2.88
CA ASN A 180 29.83 -11.57 2.47
C ASN A 180 29.57 -11.02 1.07
N MET A 181 29.57 -9.71 0.94
CA MET A 181 29.20 -9.00 -0.28
C MET A 181 30.35 -8.13 -0.75
N LYS A 182 30.89 -8.45 -1.93
CA LYS A 182 31.91 -7.63 -2.55
C LYS A 182 31.26 -6.38 -3.15
N LEU A 183 31.79 -5.22 -2.79
CA LEU A 183 31.26 -3.94 -3.23
C LEU A 183 32.03 -3.41 -4.45
N ASN A 184 31.35 -2.56 -5.23
CA ASN A 184 32.03 -1.72 -6.21
C ASN A 184 32.77 -0.56 -5.50
N PRO A 185 33.81 0.03 -6.14
CA PRO A 185 34.65 1.05 -5.50
C PRO A 185 33.89 2.22 -4.87
N ASP A 186 32.83 2.72 -5.53
CA ASP A 186 32.06 3.86 -5.05
C ASP A 186 31.40 3.58 -3.69
N GLY A 187 30.75 2.44 -3.55
CA GLY A 187 30.11 2.04 -2.30
C GLY A 187 31.13 1.59 -1.23
N ALA A 188 32.24 0.98 -1.64
CA ALA A 188 33.33 0.62 -0.74
C ALA A 188 34.04 1.85 -0.17
N GLY A 189 34.18 2.91 -0.96
CA GLY A 189 34.83 4.16 -0.55
C GLY A 189 34.14 4.83 0.64
N ILE A 190 32.82 4.69 0.74
CA ILE A 190 32.04 5.17 1.89
C ILE A 190 32.44 4.42 3.16
N LEU A 191 32.40 3.08 3.12
CA LEU A 191 32.67 2.24 4.29
C LEU A 191 34.13 2.30 4.78
N LYS A 192 35.08 2.63 3.90
CA LYS A 192 36.49 2.86 4.30
C LYS A 192 36.66 4.01 5.28
N ASN A 193 35.74 4.98 5.27
CA ASN A 193 35.78 6.17 6.11
C ASN A 193 34.82 6.07 7.30
N PHE A 194 34.17 4.92 7.51
CA PHE A 194 33.26 4.74 8.63
C PHE A 194 34.02 4.75 9.95
N THR A 195 33.48 5.51 10.89
CA THR A 195 33.83 5.42 12.31
C THR A 195 33.19 4.17 12.93
N GLN A 196 33.61 3.85 14.16
CA GLN A 196 32.96 2.79 14.93
C GLN A 196 31.46 3.07 15.13
N ASP A 197 31.11 4.32 15.44
CA ASP A 197 29.71 4.74 15.61
C ASP A 197 28.90 4.59 14.31
N ASP A 198 29.50 4.82 13.15
CA ASP A 198 28.84 4.60 11.86
C ASP A 198 28.51 3.12 11.65
N PHE A 199 29.45 2.20 11.96
CA PHE A 199 29.18 0.76 11.86
C PHE A 199 28.06 0.29 12.80
N GLU A 200 27.95 0.86 14.00
CA GLU A 200 26.91 0.51 14.97
C GLU A 200 25.53 1.06 14.57
N ASN A 201 25.50 2.25 13.95
CA ASN A 201 24.27 2.98 13.70
C ASN A 201 23.73 2.83 12.27
N ALA A 202 24.59 2.76 11.26
CA ALA A 202 24.19 2.73 9.87
C ALA A 202 23.27 1.53 9.57
N VAL A 203 22.36 1.75 8.63
CA VAL A 203 21.47 0.71 8.10
C VAL A 203 21.73 0.59 6.62
N ILE A 204 21.92 -0.64 6.14
CA ILE A 204 22.00 -0.93 4.71
C ILE A 204 20.69 -1.57 4.27
N THR A 205 20.12 -1.06 3.17
CA THR A 205 18.91 -1.61 2.56
C THR A 205 19.28 -2.24 1.23
N PHE A 206 18.98 -3.52 1.05
CA PHE A 206 19.15 -4.23 -0.21
C PHE A 206 17.83 -4.34 -0.95
N TYR A 207 17.86 -4.07 -2.25
CA TYR A 207 16.73 -4.13 -3.17
C TYR A 207 16.97 -5.31 -4.11
N HIS A 208 16.15 -6.35 -4.00
CA HIS A 208 16.35 -7.60 -4.71
C HIS A 208 15.02 -8.20 -5.16
N LYS A 209 14.92 -8.50 -6.45
CA LYS A 209 13.72 -9.06 -7.08
C LYS A 209 12.47 -8.25 -6.66
N TRP A 210 11.51 -8.84 -5.94
CA TRP A 210 10.23 -8.23 -5.55
C TRP A 210 10.16 -7.75 -4.10
N ASP A 211 11.24 -7.84 -3.34
CA ASP A 211 11.27 -7.35 -1.97
C ASP A 211 12.61 -6.69 -1.60
N ASN A 212 12.71 -6.31 -0.33
CA ASN A 212 13.88 -5.66 0.22
C ASN A 212 14.19 -6.22 1.59
N SER A 213 15.47 -6.14 1.97
CA SER A 213 15.94 -6.44 3.31
C SER A 213 16.66 -5.21 3.87
N ARG A 214 16.54 -5.01 5.19
CA ARG A 214 17.24 -3.94 5.91
C ARG A 214 18.14 -4.58 6.95
N ARG A 215 19.42 -4.23 6.99
CA ARG A 215 20.41 -4.87 7.86
C ARG A 215 21.26 -3.84 8.58
N LYS A 216 21.75 -4.24 9.75
CA LYS A 216 22.92 -3.62 10.37
C LYS A 216 24.18 -4.13 9.68
N ILE A 217 25.20 -3.28 9.63
CA ILE A 217 26.50 -3.64 9.08
C ILE A 217 27.29 -4.36 10.18
N SER A 218 27.68 -5.61 9.94
CA SER A 218 28.43 -6.40 10.91
C SER A 218 29.95 -6.24 10.78
N GLY A 219 30.43 -5.80 9.62
CA GLY A 219 31.84 -5.50 9.40
C GLY A 219 32.15 -5.16 7.95
N PHE A 220 33.35 -4.64 7.71
CA PHE A 220 33.86 -4.35 6.37
C PHE A 220 35.35 -4.67 6.31
N ASP A 221 35.76 -5.42 5.30
CA ASP A 221 37.16 -5.72 5.01
C ASP A 221 37.68 -4.81 3.90
N CYS A 222 38.62 -3.93 4.25
CA CYS A 222 39.23 -2.96 3.35
C CYS A 222 40.09 -3.58 2.25
N ASP A 223 40.67 -4.76 2.46
CA ASP A 223 41.56 -5.41 1.51
C ASP A 223 40.75 -6.11 0.41
N SER A 224 39.70 -6.83 0.81
CA SER A 224 38.82 -7.53 -0.13
C SER A 224 37.67 -6.66 -0.68
N LEU A 225 37.44 -5.47 -0.08
CA LEU A 225 36.28 -4.59 -0.29
C LEU A 225 34.95 -5.31 -0.03
N SER A 226 34.92 -6.12 1.02
CA SER A 226 33.78 -6.97 1.34
C SER A 226 33.03 -6.47 2.57
N LEU A 227 31.73 -6.24 2.40
CA LEU A 227 30.79 -5.98 3.47
C LEU A 227 30.31 -7.31 4.07
N VAL A 228 30.17 -7.36 5.39
CA VAL A 228 29.59 -8.48 6.12
C VAL A 228 28.27 -8.06 6.76
N VAL A 229 27.22 -8.84 6.52
CA VAL A 229 25.96 -8.75 7.28
C VAL A 229 25.57 -10.13 7.80
N ILE A 230 24.77 -10.13 8.85
CA ILE A 230 24.28 -11.34 9.52
C ILE A 230 22.76 -11.28 9.59
N GLY A 231 22.08 -12.39 9.30
CA GLY A 231 20.62 -12.51 9.35
C GLY A 231 20.14 -13.89 8.95
N GLU A 232 18.86 -14.05 8.62
CA GLU A 232 18.40 -15.29 7.99
C GLU A 232 19.08 -15.51 6.63
N GLY A 233 19.25 -16.78 6.25
CA GLY A 233 19.77 -17.15 4.94
C GLY A 233 18.77 -16.81 3.84
N MET A 234 19.26 -16.35 2.69
CA MET A 234 18.39 -15.98 1.59
C MET A 234 17.71 -17.22 1.00
N ARG A 235 16.42 -17.09 0.69
CA ARG A 235 15.66 -18.14 -0.04
C ARG A 235 16.30 -18.38 -1.40
N GLN A 236 16.34 -19.63 -1.86
CA GLN A 236 17.02 -20.00 -3.10
C GLN A 236 16.55 -19.24 -4.36
N TRP A 237 15.26 -18.87 -4.41
CA TRP A 237 14.64 -18.12 -5.51
C TRP A 237 14.75 -16.60 -5.38
N ASN A 238 15.27 -16.10 -4.26
CA ASN A 238 15.37 -14.67 -3.97
C ASN A 238 16.74 -14.31 -3.37
N LYS A 239 17.82 -14.93 -3.87
CA LYS A 239 19.18 -14.64 -3.40
C LYS A 239 19.62 -13.25 -3.83
N TYR A 240 20.52 -12.66 -3.04
CA TYR A 240 21.31 -11.53 -3.53
C TYR A 240 22.24 -11.98 -4.67
N ASP A 241 22.40 -11.10 -5.64
CA ASP A 241 23.28 -11.30 -6.78
C ASP A 241 23.90 -9.97 -7.24
N ASN A 242 24.61 -9.98 -8.36
CA ASN A 242 25.21 -8.78 -8.93
C ASN A 242 24.20 -7.76 -9.50
N LYS A 243 22.91 -8.08 -9.53
CA LYS A 243 21.83 -7.13 -9.84
C LYS A 243 21.20 -6.55 -8.58
N THR A 244 21.51 -7.09 -7.40
CA THR A 244 21.08 -6.51 -6.12
C THR A 244 21.67 -5.11 -5.96
N ARG A 245 20.76 -4.19 -5.69
CA ARG A 245 21.06 -2.78 -5.44
C ARG A 245 21.00 -2.49 -3.97
N TYR A 246 21.69 -1.45 -3.52
CA TYR A 246 21.61 -1.04 -2.12
C TYR A 246 21.81 0.45 -1.89
N THR A 247 21.37 0.88 -0.72
CA THR A 247 21.61 2.21 -0.13
C THR A 247 22.09 2.04 1.31
N ILE A 248 22.84 3.00 1.82
CA ILE A 248 23.28 3.05 3.22
C ILE A 248 22.73 4.33 3.84
N GLU A 249 22.07 4.24 4.99
CA GLU A 249 21.48 5.37 5.69
C GLU A 249 21.99 5.46 7.14
N ASN A 250 21.70 6.59 7.79
CA ASN A 250 21.89 6.81 9.22
C ASN A 250 23.36 6.90 9.69
N TYR A 251 24.16 7.69 8.98
CA TYR A 251 25.52 8.06 9.38
C TYR A 251 25.79 9.54 9.08
N GLN A 252 26.69 10.17 9.83
CA GLN A 252 26.81 11.64 9.82
C GLN A 252 27.28 12.18 8.46
N ALA A 253 28.24 11.52 7.82
CA ALA A 253 28.81 11.99 6.56
C ALA A 253 27.84 11.90 5.36
N ALA A 254 26.72 11.18 5.50
CA ALA A 254 25.66 11.20 4.50
C ALA A 254 24.74 12.42 4.60
N LEU A 255 24.87 13.25 5.64
CA LEU A 255 24.10 14.50 5.73
C LEU A 255 24.77 15.55 4.84
N ASP A 256 24.42 15.56 3.55
CA ASP A 256 25.15 16.37 2.56
C ASP A 256 24.25 17.11 1.54
N THR A 257 22.94 16.84 1.53
CA THR A 257 22.00 17.52 0.64
C THR A 257 20.73 18.03 1.32
N CYS A 258 20.03 18.95 0.66
CA CYS A 258 18.84 19.61 1.18
C CYS A 258 17.72 18.61 1.51
N GLY A 259 17.09 18.80 2.66
CA GLY A 259 16.01 17.96 3.17
C GLY A 259 16.49 16.72 3.93
N GLU A 260 17.79 16.50 4.06
CA GLU A 260 18.34 15.41 4.86
C GLU A 260 18.46 15.74 6.35
N TRP A 261 18.33 14.71 7.18
CA TRP A 261 18.55 14.80 8.63
C TRP A 261 19.37 13.62 9.18
N PHE A 262 20.06 13.87 10.29
CA PHE A 262 20.81 12.87 11.06
C PHE A 262 20.57 13.09 12.55
N LEU A 263 20.23 12.03 13.30
CA LEU A 263 20.08 12.08 14.75
C LEU A 263 21.28 11.42 15.42
N ASP A 264 22.09 12.25 16.08
CA ASP A 264 23.24 11.81 16.83
C ASP A 264 22.86 11.28 18.23
N ARG A 265 23.63 10.30 18.73
CA ARG A 265 23.38 9.68 20.04
C ARG A 265 23.63 10.63 21.22
N SER A 266 24.36 11.72 21.04
CA SER A 266 24.45 12.79 22.04
C SER A 266 23.14 13.60 22.18
N GLY A 267 22.14 13.32 21.35
CA GLY A 267 20.84 13.98 21.35
C GLY A 267 20.79 15.27 20.53
N TYR A 268 21.72 15.48 19.60
CA TYR A 268 21.57 16.52 18.58
C TYR A 268 20.97 15.92 17.31
N LEU A 269 19.84 16.47 16.88
CA LEU A 269 19.31 16.25 15.54
C LEU A 269 19.87 17.34 14.62
N PHE A 270 20.44 16.95 13.49
CA PHE A 270 20.96 17.84 12.47
C PHE A 270 20.09 17.78 11.22
N TYR A 271 19.93 18.92 10.53
CA TYR A 271 19.07 19.06 9.36
C TYR A 271 19.65 20.05 8.36
N ILE A 272 19.63 19.70 7.06
CA ILE A 272 19.94 20.64 5.98
C ILE A 272 18.59 21.15 5.43
N PRO A 273 18.27 22.44 5.58
CA PRO A 273 16.96 22.97 5.17
C PRO A 273 16.75 22.89 3.65
N ARG A 274 15.50 22.71 3.24
CA ARG A 274 15.08 22.80 1.84
C ARG A 274 15.01 24.27 1.40
N PRO A 275 15.04 24.55 0.08
CA PRO A 275 14.82 25.90 -0.42
C PRO A 275 13.52 26.52 0.10
N GLY A 276 13.61 27.71 0.72
CA GLY A 276 12.48 28.46 1.27
C GLY A 276 12.20 28.24 2.76
N GLU A 277 12.80 27.22 3.37
CA GLU A 277 12.73 27.01 4.82
C GLU A 277 13.64 28.01 5.55
N THR A 278 13.13 28.62 6.62
CA THR A 278 13.85 29.46 7.58
C THR A 278 13.60 28.96 9.01
N ILE A 279 14.44 29.32 9.97
CA ILE A 279 14.28 28.89 11.38
C ILE A 279 12.89 29.26 11.93
N GLU A 280 12.40 30.41 11.53
CA GLU A 280 11.16 31.01 12.02
C GLU A 280 9.91 30.36 11.43
N ASN A 281 10.01 29.74 10.25
CA ASN A 281 8.89 29.12 9.54
C ASN A 281 8.99 27.58 9.45
N THR A 282 9.95 26.97 10.14
CA THR A 282 10.23 25.54 10.04
C THR A 282 9.97 24.82 11.35
N VAL A 283 9.03 23.89 11.31
CA VAL A 283 8.64 23.05 12.45
C VAL A 283 8.97 21.59 12.13
N ALA A 284 9.71 20.94 13.03
CA ALA A 284 9.98 19.51 12.94
C ALA A 284 9.07 18.74 13.90
N THR A 285 8.55 17.61 13.42
CA THR A 285 7.74 16.66 14.21
C THR A 285 8.38 15.28 14.10
N ALA A 286 8.58 14.63 15.24
CA ALA A 286 9.11 13.27 15.31
C ALA A 286 8.06 12.32 15.91
N PRO A 287 7.96 11.07 15.43
CA PRO A 287 6.96 10.14 15.89
C PRO A 287 7.31 9.56 17.27
N VAL A 288 6.28 9.26 18.05
CA VAL A 288 6.36 8.65 19.38
C VAL A 288 5.71 7.27 19.36
N SER A 289 4.54 7.15 18.74
CA SER A 289 3.79 5.90 18.58
C SER A 289 3.83 5.39 17.15
N GLY A 290 3.81 4.06 16.97
CA GLY A 290 3.63 3.42 15.65
C GLY A 290 2.17 3.28 15.21
N GLN A 291 1.23 3.46 16.15
CA GLN A 291 -0.20 3.23 15.97
C GLN A 291 -1.02 4.40 16.52
N PHE A 292 -2.08 4.77 15.80
CA PHE A 292 -3.08 5.74 16.21
C PHE A 292 -4.26 5.04 16.90
N ILE A 293 -4.78 3.95 16.32
CA ILE A 293 -5.98 3.26 16.78
C ILE A 293 -5.75 1.75 16.80
N ILE A 294 -6.21 1.10 17.88
CA ILE A 294 -6.25 -0.36 18.01
C ILE A 294 -7.69 -0.77 18.36
N LEU A 295 -8.37 -1.43 17.43
CA LEU A 295 -9.66 -2.08 17.63
C LEU A 295 -9.39 -3.53 18.03
N LYS A 296 -9.61 -3.84 19.30
CA LYS A 296 -9.20 -5.11 19.90
C LYS A 296 -10.40 -5.85 20.47
N GLY A 297 -10.97 -6.76 19.69
CA GLY A 297 -11.90 -7.75 20.23
C GLY A 297 -11.16 -8.84 21.02
N ASN A 298 -11.90 -9.87 21.42
CA ASN A 298 -11.39 -10.99 22.19
C ASN A 298 -11.36 -12.24 21.32
N ASP A 299 -10.17 -12.78 21.09
CA ASP A 299 -9.94 -13.96 20.26
C ASP A 299 -10.30 -15.28 20.97
N GLU A 300 -10.17 -15.33 22.29
CA GLU A 300 -10.55 -16.49 23.11
C GLU A 300 -12.06 -16.69 23.12
N THR A 301 -12.83 -15.61 23.27
CA THR A 301 -14.31 -15.65 23.34
C THR A 301 -14.98 -15.45 21.98
N GLY A 302 -14.26 -14.89 21.00
CA GLY A 302 -14.80 -14.46 19.71
C GLY A 302 -15.60 -13.15 19.78
N GLU A 303 -15.59 -12.46 20.92
CA GLU A 303 -16.28 -11.20 21.10
C GLU A 303 -15.64 -10.10 20.24
N LYS A 304 -16.46 -9.32 19.55
CA LYS A 304 -15.98 -8.29 18.62
C LYS A 304 -16.23 -6.88 19.13
N VAL A 305 -15.38 -5.95 18.71
CA VAL A 305 -15.65 -4.49 18.79
C VAL A 305 -16.62 -4.12 17.68
N LYS A 306 -17.73 -3.45 17.99
CA LYS A 306 -18.81 -3.23 17.01
C LYS A 306 -19.29 -1.79 16.88
N ASN A 307 -19.76 -1.45 15.68
CA ASN A 307 -20.55 -0.25 15.40
C ASN A 307 -19.84 1.05 15.79
N ILE A 308 -18.64 1.27 15.24
CA ILE A 308 -17.83 2.47 15.49
C ILE A 308 -17.55 3.19 14.17
N ARG A 309 -17.68 4.52 14.17
CA ARG A 309 -17.45 5.39 13.00
C ARG A 309 -16.45 6.48 13.34
N PHE A 310 -15.50 6.73 12.45
CA PHE A 310 -14.58 7.86 12.49
C PHE A 310 -14.87 8.77 11.29
N GLU A 311 -15.11 10.05 11.53
CA GLU A 311 -15.62 10.99 10.53
C GLU A 311 -14.82 12.30 10.54
N GLY A 312 -14.18 12.62 9.40
CA GLY A 312 -13.50 13.90 9.19
C GLY A 312 -12.15 14.07 9.93
N LEU A 313 -11.60 13.00 10.51
CA LEU A 313 -10.40 13.08 11.35
C LEU A 313 -9.11 12.91 10.54
N SER A 314 -8.09 13.71 10.84
CA SER A 314 -6.74 13.57 10.27
C SER A 314 -5.78 12.96 11.29
N PHE A 315 -5.19 11.80 10.96
CA PHE A 315 -4.18 11.14 11.77
C PHE A 315 -2.82 11.22 11.08
N GLN A 316 -1.83 11.80 11.75
CA GLN A 316 -0.53 12.07 11.15
C GLN A 316 0.63 11.64 12.05
N VAL A 317 1.78 11.35 11.43
CA VAL A 317 3.04 11.11 12.13
C VAL A 317 2.99 9.85 13.00
N SER A 318 3.27 8.70 12.40
CA SER A 318 3.51 7.45 13.12
C SER A 318 4.90 6.89 12.85
N ALA A 319 5.45 6.18 13.84
CA ALA A 319 6.77 5.58 13.78
C ALA A 319 6.75 4.21 13.08
N TYR A 320 7.82 3.91 12.37
CA TYR A 320 8.31 2.56 12.21
C TYR A 320 9.71 2.47 12.80
N LYS A 321 9.96 1.42 13.59
CA LYS A 321 11.26 1.12 14.16
C LYS A 321 11.74 -0.24 13.66
N MET A 322 12.90 -0.24 13.01
CA MET A 322 13.55 -1.45 12.55
C MET A 322 13.89 -2.35 13.77
N PRO A 323 13.55 -3.64 13.73
CA PRO A 323 14.01 -4.60 14.72
C PRO A 323 15.54 -4.61 14.81
N ALA A 324 16.07 -5.05 15.97
CA ALA A 324 17.52 -5.06 16.20
C ALA A 324 18.31 -5.86 15.14
N ASN A 325 17.72 -6.97 14.64
CA ASN A 325 18.33 -7.83 13.61
C ASN A 325 18.02 -7.38 12.17
N GLY A 326 17.34 -6.24 12.01
CA GLY A 326 16.89 -5.75 10.71
C GLY A 326 15.56 -6.33 10.25
N ASN A 327 15.28 -6.16 8.96
CA ASN A 327 14.11 -6.70 8.28
C ASN A 327 14.52 -7.80 7.31
N GLU A 328 13.89 -8.96 7.46
CA GLU A 328 14.01 -10.09 6.56
C GLU A 328 13.22 -9.87 5.26
N PRO A 329 13.60 -10.54 4.15
CA PRO A 329 12.82 -10.57 2.91
C PRO A 329 11.37 -10.96 3.16
N ALA A 330 10.44 -10.10 2.75
CA ALA A 330 9.02 -10.33 2.94
C ALA A 330 8.20 -9.70 1.81
N GLN A 331 7.61 -10.55 0.97
CA GLN A 331 6.66 -10.11 -0.06
C GLN A 331 5.54 -9.27 0.55
N ALA A 332 5.12 -8.22 -0.18
CA ALA A 332 4.06 -7.29 0.22
C ALA A 332 4.26 -6.65 1.62
N ALA A 333 5.50 -6.64 2.13
CA ALA A 333 5.80 -6.22 3.50
C ALA A 333 4.86 -6.90 4.53
N PHE A 334 4.55 -8.19 4.36
CA PHE A 334 3.50 -8.86 5.15
C PHE A 334 3.66 -8.75 6.68
N PRO A 335 4.88 -8.75 7.28
CA PRO A 335 5.07 -8.61 8.72
C PRO A 335 4.87 -7.18 9.22
N VAL A 336 4.91 -6.18 8.34
CA VAL A 336 4.80 -4.78 8.74
C VAL A 336 3.35 -4.48 9.12
N GLU A 337 3.17 -3.93 10.31
CA GLU A 337 1.86 -3.58 10.85
C GLU A 337 1.27 -2.34 10.15
N ALA A 338 0.12 -1.88 10.65
CA ALA A 338 -0.53 -0.65 10.22
C ALA A 338 -0.67 0.34 11.38
N SER A 339 -0.84 1.62 11.06
CA SER A 339 -1.10 2.66 12.05
C SER A 339 -2.52 2.58 12.64
N VAL A 340 -3.44 1.93 11.95
CA VAL A 340 -4.73 1.49 12.50
C VAL A 340 -4.83 -0.02 12.39
N MET A 341 -4.96 -0.70 13.52
CA MET A 341 -5.07 -2.16 13.59
C MET A 341 -6.47 -2.56 14.04
N ALA A 342 -7.06 -3.55 13.36
CA ALA A 342 -8.33 -4.14 13.75
C ALA A 342 -8.26 -5.66 13.78
N ASP A 343 -8.66 -6.22 14.93
CA ASP A 343 -8.83 -7.64 15.16
C ASP A 343 -10.15 -7.87 15.87
N PHE A 344 -10.93 -8.85 15.39
CA PHE A 344 -12.27 -9.15 15.89
C PHE A 344 -13.13 -7.88 15.94
N ALA A 345 -13.38 -7.30 14.77
CA ALA A 345 -14.13 -6.06 14.63
C ALA A 345 -15.30 -6.22 13.64
N GLU A 346 -16.41 -5.52 13.88
CA GLU A 346 -17.59 -5.60 13.03
C GLU A 346 -18.23 -4.22 12.85
N ASN A 347 -18.61 -3.88 11.62
CA ASN A 347 -19.26 -2.61 11.33
C ASN A 347 -18.44 -1.40 11.81
N ILE A 348 -17.16 -1.37 11.40
CA ILE A 348 -16.26 -0.24 11.62
C ILE A 348 -16.17 0.59 10.36
N SER A 349 -16.29 1.92 10.45
CA SER A 349 -16.13 2.80 9.28
C SER A 349 -15.20 3.97 9.52
N PHE A 350 -14.47 4.31 8.47
CA PHE A 350 -13.70 5.55 8.34
C PHE A 350 -14.27 6.32 7.15
N VAL A 351 -14.72 7.55 7.40
CA VAL A 351 -15.38 8.40 6.40
C VAL A 351 -14.73 9.78 6.43
N ASP A 352 -14.34 10.32 5.29
CA ASP A 352 -13.71 11.65 5.20
C ASP A 352 -12.43 11.78 6.05
N CYS A 353 -11.76 10.66 6.34
CA CYS A 353 -10.56 10.66 7.19
C CYS A 353 -9.29 10.82 6.36
N GLU A 354 -8.26 11.39 6.98
CA GLU A 354 -6.90 11.41 6.45
C GLU A 354 -5.99 10.55 7.33
N ILE A 355 -5.13 9.74 6.70
CA ILE A 355 -4.02 9.08 7.38
C ILE A 355 -2.75 9.37 6.59
N SER A 356 -1.81 10.09 7.21
CA SER A 356 -0.59 10.48 6.53
C SER A 356 0.66 10.44 7.40
N ASN A 357 1.81 10.59 6.75
CA ASN A 357 3.10 10.70 7.43
C ASN A 357 3.37 9.49 8.33
N THR A 358 3.20 8.27 7.81
CA THR A 358 3.33 7.04 8.60
C THR A 358 4.67 6.34 8.34
N GLY A 359 5.16 5.57 9.29
CA GLY A 359 6.24 4.60 9.07
C GLY A 359 5.74 3.23 8.58
N ASN A 360 4.46 2.95 8.81
CA ASN A 360 3.80 1.65 8.63
C ASN A 360 2.80 1.67 7.46
N ASN A 361 1.97 0.63 7.36
CA ASN A 361 0.76 0.68 6.53
C ASN A 361 -0.28 1.63 7.14
N ALA A 362 -1.28 2.11 6.40
CA ALA A 362 -2.32 2.97 6.97
C ALA A 362 -3.29 2.19 7.86
N ILE A 363 -4.01 1.21 7.31
CA ILE A 363 -5.04 0.41 8.02
C ILE A 363 -4.87 -1.09 7.77
N TRP A 364 -5.05 -1.92 8.80
CA TRP A 364 -5.13 -3.38 8.65
C TRP A 364 -6.37 -3.96 9.35
N PHE A 365 -7.32 -4.46 8.56
CA PHE A 365 -8.38 -5.36 9.02
C PHE A 365 -7.85 -6.80 9.02
N ARG A 366 -7.28 -7.24 10.15
CA ARG A 366 -6.45 -8.44 10.20
C ARG A 366 -7.28 -9.70 10.45
N ASN A 367 -7.69 -9.95 11.69
CA ASN A 367 -8.40 -11.16 12.06
C ASN A 367 -9.90 -10.90 12.27
N ALA A 368 -10.76 -11.82 11.81
CA ALA A 368 -12.20 -11.85 12.08
C ALA A 368 -12.94 -10.51 11.90
N CYS A 369 -12.47 -9.66 10.98
CA CYS A 369 -13.09 -8.37 10.68
C CYS A 369 -14.22 -8.53 9.65
N THR A 370 -15.39 -7.96 9.91
CA THR A 370 -16.56 -8.14 9.04
C THR A 370 -17.37 -6.86 8.85
N ASN A 371 -17.80 -6.58 7.62
CA ASN A 371 -18.67 -5.45 7.29
C ASN A 371 -18.04 -4.08 7.62
N CYS A 372 -16.73 -3.93 7.44
CA CYS A 372 -16.04 -2.64 7.67
C CYS A 372 -15.90 -1.84 6.38
N ARG A 373 -15.81 -0.51 6.49
CA ARG A 373 -15.78 0.41 5.35
C ARG A 373 -14.70 1.48 5.49
N ILE A 374 -14.07 1.84 4.38
CA ILE A 374 -13.22 3.02 4.23
C ILE A 374 -13.77 3.79 3.03
N GLU A 375 -14.30 4.98 3.28
CA GLU A 375 -15.04 5.76 2.28
C GLU A 375 -14.53 7.20 2.23
N HIS A 376 -14.19 7.68 1.03
CA HIS A 376 -13.79 9.07 0.83
C HIS A 376 -12.61 9.52 1.73
N CYS A 377 -11.67 8.61 1.99
CA CYS A 377 -10.48 8.86 2.81
C CYS A 377 -9.26 9.20 1.95
N TYR A 378 -8.32 9.96 2.53
CA TYR A 378 -7.07 10.35 1.91
C TYR A 378 -5.86 9.75 2.65
N PHE A 379 -5.19 8.77 2.03
CA PHE A 379 -4.00 8.13 2.56
C PHE A 379 -2.77 8.53 1.73
N HIS A 380 -1.78 9.18 2.35
CA HIS A 380 -0.59 9.64 1.65
C HIS A 380 0.65 9.73 2.53
N ASP A 381 1.82 9.77 1.91
CA ASP A 381 3.12 9.73 2.60
C ASP A 381 3.25 8.53 3.56
N LEU A 382 3.17 7.32 2.99
CA LEU A 382 3.13 6.06 3.73
C LEU A 382 4.49 5.37 3.72
N GLY A 383 4.96 4.98 4.90
CA GLY A 383 6.21 4.23 5.03
C GLY A 383 6.10 2.84 4.41
N ALA A 384 4.93 2.20 4.48
CA ALA A 384 4.61 0.96 3.78
C ALA A 384 3.38 1.16 2.86
N GLY A 385 2.38 0.28 2.97
CA GLY A 385 1.21 0.22 2.09
C GLY A 385 0.01 1.04 2.57
N GLY A 386 -1.06 1.07 1.78
CA GLY A 386 -2.32 1.69 2.18
C GLY A 386 -3.12 0.80 3.13
N VAL A 387 -3.84 -0.16 2.57
CA VAL A 387 -4.77 -1.02 3.33
C VAL A 387 -4.41 -2.49 3.22
N LYS A 388 -4.46 -3.20 4.35
CA LYS A 388 -4.33 -4.66 4.43
C LYS A 388 -5.64 -5.29 4.89
N ILE A 389 -6.06 -6.37 4.24
CA ILE A 389 -7.29 -7.12 4.57
C ILE A 389 -6.95 -8.61 4.73
N GLY A 390 -7.43 -9.20 5.82
CA GLY A 390 -7.18 -10.58 6.17
C GLY A 390 -5.81 -10.79 6.81
N ASN A 391 -5.57 -12.01 7.28
CA ASN A 391 -4.28 -12.41 7.83
C ASN A 391 -3.52 -13.23 6.76
N TYR A 392 -2.19 -13.10 6.75
CA TYR A 392 -1.32 -13.89 5.88
C TYR A 392 -1.24 -15.36 6.34
N VAL A 393 -1.59 -15.64 7.60
CA VAL A 393 -1.88 -16.99 8.10
C VAL A 393 -3.39 -17.26 7.95
N GLN A 394 -3.76 -18.42 7.40
CA GLN A 394 -5.16 -18.82 7.33
C GLN A 394 -5.71 -19.06 8.74
N PRO A 395 -6.93 -18.60 9.07
CA PRO A 395 -7.52 -18.86 10.38
C PRO A 395 -7.88 -20.34 10.52
N ASP A 396 -7.65 -20.91 11.71
CA ASP A 396 -8.04 -22.30 12.01
C ASP A 396 -9.57 -22.51 11.92
N LYS A 397 -10.32 -21.45 12.24
CA LYS A 397 -11.78 -21.41 12.26
C LYS A 397 -12.29 -20.59 11.07
N PRO A 398 -13.07 -21.18 10.13
CA PRO A 398 -13.57 -20.46 8.96
C PRO A 398 -14.37 -19.19 9.29
N GLU A 399 -15.07 -19.15 10.42
CA GLU A 399 -15.83 -17.99 10.91
C GLU A 399 -14.94 -16.79 11.29
N ASN A 400 -13.64 -17.02 11.51
CA ASN A 400 -12.65 -15.97 11.79
C ASN A 400 -12.03 -15.39 10.52
N LEU A 401 -12.47 -15.83 9.33
CA LEU A 401 -12.06 -15.22 8.07
C LEU A 401 -12.56 -13.77 8.01
N THR A 402 -11.63 -12.84 7.82
CA THR A 402 -11.97 -11.44 7.52
C THR A 402 -12.65 -11.38 6.15
N GLN A 403 -13.77 -10.67 6.05
CA GLN A 403 -14.59 -10.62 4.83
C GLN A 403 -15.52 -9.38 4.81
N ASN A 404 -16.12 -9.11 3.65
CA ASN A 404 -17.06 -8.00 3.48
C ASN A 404 -16.47 -6.63 3.84
N ILE A 405 -15.22 -6.38 3.47
CA ILE A 405 -14.57 -5.07 3.62
C ILE A 405 -14.79 -4.25 2.35
N VAL A 406 -15.23 -3.00 2.50
CA VAL A 406 -15.43 -2.07 1.38
C VAL A 406 -14.42 -0.93 1.47
N ILE A 407 -13.66 -0.73 0.40
CA ILE A 407 -12.75 0.40 0.19
C ILE A 407 -13.28 1.14 -1.04
N ASP A 408 -14.05 2.19 -0.82
CA ASP A 408 -14.75 2.94 -1.87
C ASP A 408 -14.35 4.42 -1.90
N ASN A 409 -14.13 4.96 -3.10
CA ASN A 409 -13.93 6.39 -3.33
C ASN A 409 -12.73 7.02 -2.60
N ASN A 410 -11.64 6.28 -2.39
CA ASN A 410 -10.48 6.77 -1.64
C ASN A 410 -9.33 7.24 -2.55
N ILE A 411 -8.51 8.15 -2.04
CA ILE A 411 -7.21 8.50 -2.63
C ILE A 411 -6.12 7.85 -1.79
N ILE A 412 -5.42 6.86 -2.34
CA ILE A 412 -4.36 6.10 -1.67
C ILE A 412 -3.08 6.26 -2.50
N ARG A 413 -2.13 7.08 -2.04
CA ARG A 413 -0.94 7.38 -2.82
C ARG A 413 0.34 7.54 -2.02
N SER A 414 1.47 7.63 -2.74
CA SER A 414 2.79 7.98 -2.18
C SER A 414 3.19 7.05 -1.03
N GLY A 415 3.36 5.77 -1.34
CA GLY A 415 3.67 4.73 -0.36
C GLY A 415 4.87 3.86 -0.72
N GLY A 416 5.37 3.15 0.29
CA GLY A 416 6.56 2.31 0.20
C GLY A 416 7.87 3.06 0.43
N PHE A 417 7.85 4.19 1.15
CA PHE A 417 9.06 5.00 1.40
C PHE A 417 10.05 4.39 2.40
N VAL A 418 9.57 3.48 3.27
CA VAL A 418 10.40 2.66 4.18
C VAL A 418 10.44 1.21 3.69
N PHE A 419 9.32 0.70 3.18
CA PHE A 419 9.16 -0.64 2.64
C PHE A 419 8.72 -0.58 1.17
N PRO A 420 9.67 -0.50 0.23
CA PRO A 420 9.38 -0.44 -1.18
C PRO A 420 8.48 -1.57 -1.69
N CYS A 421 8.56 -2.75 -1.07
CA CYS A 421 7.76 -3.93 -1.44
C CYS A 421 6.31 -3.90 -0.94
N ALA A 422 5.90 -2.87 -0.20
CA ALA A 422 4.52 -2.72 0.24
C ALA A 422 3.59 -2.32 -0.91
N VAL A 423 2.31 -2.65 -0.78
CA VAL A 423 1.30 -2.54 -1.84
C VAL A 423 0.24 -1.51 -1.43
N GLY A 424 -0.36 -0.81 -2.39
CA GLY A 424 -1.46 0.12 -2.14
C GLY A 424 -2.61 -0.52 -1.37
N VAL A 425 -3.14 -1.64 -1.88
CA VAL A 425 -4.15 -2.46 -1.17
C VAL A 425 -3.77 -3.95 -1.25
N THR A 426 -3.65 -4.62 -0.11
CA THR A 426 -3.32 -6.05 0.00
C THR A 426 -4.48 -6.84 0.59
N LEU A 427 -4.93 -7.87 -0.13
CA LEU A 427 -5.85 -8.88 0.36
C LEU A 427 -5.06 -10.18 0.54
N PHE A 428 -4.94 -10.64 1.78
CA PHE A 428 -4.34 -11.93 2.10
C PHE A 428 -5.38 -13.06 1.99
N ASN A 429 -5.60 -13.81 3.08
CA ASN A 429 -6.68 -14.78 3.21
C ASN A 429 -7.97 -14.04 3.62
N THR A 430 -8.81 -13.70 2.64
CA THR A 430 -10.05 -12.92 2.85
C THR A 430 -11.00 -13.02 1.65
N SER A 431 -12.31 -12.92 1.86
CA SER A 431 -13.31 -13.04 0.79
C SER A 431 -14.32 -11.89 0.79
N ASP A 432 -15.06 -11.78 -0.33
CA ASP A 432 -16.25 -10.92 -0.44
C ASP A 432 -15.95 -9.41 -0.24
N ASN A 433 -14.72 -8.98 -0.54
CA ASN A 433 -14.31 -7.59 -0.40
C ASN A 433 -14.59 -6.78 -1.66
N GLN A 434 -14.71 -5.46 -1.52
CA GLN A 434 -14.92 -4.53 -2.62
C GLN A 434 -13.89 -3.41 -2.56
N ILE A 435 -12.99 -3.37 -3.54
CA ILE A 435 -12.01 -2.32 -3.76
C ILE A 435 -12.46 -1.56 -5.00
N ILE A 436 -13.22 -0.48 -4.80
CA ILE A 436 -13.97 0.19 -5.87
C ILE A 436 -13.76 1.70 -5.90
N HIS A 437 -13.72 2.30 -7.10
CA HIS A 437 -13.62 3.75 -7.29
C HIS A 437 -12.44 4.42 -6.56
N ASN A 438 -11.29 3.76 -6.43
CA ASN A 438 -10.13 4.34 -5.76
C ASN A 438 -9.12 4.91 -6.77
N GLU A 439 -8.45 5.99 -6.34
CA GLU A 439 -7.21 6.50 -6.94
C GLU A 439 -6.02 5.86 -6.21
N ILE A 440 -5.26 4.98 -6.87
CA ILE A 440 -4.12 4.25 -6.30
C ILE A 440 -2.84 4.57 -7.08
N ALA A 441 -1.97 5.41 -6.52
CA ALA A 441 -0.83 5.94 -7.28
C ALA A 441 0.47 6.11 -6.48
N ASP A 442 1.60 6.26 -7.18
CA ASP A 442 2.90 6.62 -6.58
C ASP A 442 3.41 5.63 -5.52
N PHE A 443 3.14 4.34 -5.71
CA PHE A 443 3.74 3.27 -4.90
C PHE A 443 5.04 2.75 -5.51
N ARG A 444 5.96 2.29 -4.65
CA ARG A 444 7.24 1.68 -5.06
C ARG A 444 7.14 0.23 -5.55
N TYR A 445 5.97 -0.38 -5.46
CA TYR A 445 5.66 -1.72 -5.93
C TYR A 445 4.23 -1.80 -6.48
N SER A 446 3.52 -2.91 -6.32
CA SER A 446 2.19 -3.15 -6.91
C SER A 446 1.09 -2.23 -6.35
N GLY A 447 0.04 -2.03 -7.15
CA GLY A 447 -1.13 -1.24 -6.75
C GLY A 447 -2.07 -2.03 -5.85
N VAL A 448 -2.57 -3.16 -6.36
CA VAL A 448 -3.46 -4.08 -5.63
C VAL A 448 -2.91 -5.51 -5.70
N SER A 449 -2.89 -6.21 -4.57
CA SER A 449 -2.49 -7.62 -4.44
C SER A 449 -3.65 -8.44 -3.88
N VAL A 450 -4.06 -9.50 -4.58
CA VAL A 450 -5.25 -10.29 -4.24
C VAL A 450 -4.92 -11.77 -4.08
N GLY A 451 -5.03 -12.27 -2.84
CA GLY A 451 -4.75 -13.66 -2.50
C GLY A 451 -3.35 -13.88 -1.92
N TRP A 452 -3.16 -15.04 -1.29
CA TRP A 452 -1.93 -15.39 -0.55
C TRP A 452 -1.59 -16.88 -0.57
N VAL A 453 -2.17 -17.64 -1.49
CA VAL A 453 -1.95 -19.09 -1.60
C VAL A 453 -1.21 -19.38 -2.89
N TRP A 454 0.05 -19.82 -2.79
CA TRP A 454 0.86 -20.22 -3.94
C TRP A 454 0.46 -21.61 -4.40
N GLY A 455 0.14 -21.72 -5.69
CA GLY A 455 -0.26 -22.98 -6.32
C GLY A 455 -1.76 -23.25 -6.24
N TYR A 456 -2.14 -24.50 -6.51
CA TYR A 456 -3.54 -24.91 -6.72
C TYR A 456 -4.24 -25.48 -5.47
N THR A 457 -3.67 -25.26 -4.29
CA THR A 457 -4.30 -25.68 -3.04
C THR A 457 -5.49 -24.78 -2.70
N TYR A 458 -6.29 -25.20 -1.71
CA TYR A 458 -7.43 -24.42 -1.26
C TYR A 458 -7.00 -23.01 -0.84
N SER A 459 -7.70 -22.03 -1.40
CA SER A 459 -7.54 -20.61 -1.10
C SER A 459 -8.90 -20.06 -0.64
N PRO A 460 -8.97 -19.37 0.51
CA PRO A 460 -10.19 -18.69 0.92
C PRO A 460 -10.41 -17.35 0.19
N SER A 461 -9.47 -16.91 -0.67
CA SER A 461 -9.53 -15.60 -1.32
C SER A 461 -10.49 -15.55 -2.50
N LYS A 462 -11.80 -15.51 -2.23
CA LYS A 462 -12.87 -15.65 -3.23
C LYS A 462 -13.75 -14.40 -3.31
N ARG A 463 -14.42 -14.22 -4.46
CA ARG A 463 -15.48 -13.22 -4.66
C ARG A 463 -15.06 -11.79 -4.30
N ASN A 464 -13.78 -11.47 -4.48
CA ASN A 464 -13.27 -10.12 -4.27
C ASN A 464 -13.53 -9.29 -5.54
N LYS A 465 -13.95 -8.03 -5.39
CA LYS A 465 -14.17 -7.12 -6.51
C LYS A 465 -13.11 -6.04 -6.51
N ILE A 466 -12.39 -5.91 -7.62
CA ILE A 466 -11.40 -4.87 -7.87
C ILE A 466 -11.89 -4.12 -9.09
N GLU A 467 -12.76 -3.12 -8.88
CA GLU A 467 -13.52 -2.53 -9.98
C GLU A 467 -13.49 -1.00 -10.01
N PHE A 468 -13.48 -0.40 -11.20
CA PHE A 468 -13.51 1.06 -11.36
C PHE A 468 -12.37 1.82 -10.65
N ASN A 469 -11.21 1.19 -10.44
CA ASN A 469 -10.05 1.88 -9.84
C ASN A 469 -9.18 2.51 -10.93
N HIS A 470 -8.55 3.64 -10.60
CA HIS A 470 -7.49 4.25 -11.39
C HIS A 470 -6.15 3.95 -10.69
N ILE A 471 -5.30 3.15 -11.33
CA ILE A 471 -4.10 2.57 -10.72
C ILE A 471 -2.86 2.93 -11.55
N HIS A 472 -1.94 3.74 -11.02
CA HIS A 472 -0.85 4.23 -11.87
C HIS A 472 0.44 4.75 -11.21
N HIS A 473 1.46 4.95 -12.04
CA HIS A 473 2.76 5.50 -11.64
C HIS A 473 3.39 4.65 -10.52
N LEU A 474 3.51 3.36 -10.82
CA LEU A 474 3.92 2.34 -9.88
C LEU A 474 5.36 1.87 -10.14
N GLY A 475 6.02 1.42 -9.08
CA GLY A 475 7.27 0.67 -9.14
C GLY A 475 8.53 1.52 -9.15
N TRP A 476 8.51 2.68 -9.83
CA TRP A 476 9.63 3.64 -9.90
C TRP A 476 10.99 3.02 -10.33
N GLY A 477 10.97 1.80 -10.85
CA GLY A 477 12.16 1.00 -11.12
C GLY A 477 12.94 0.63 -9.86
N GLU A 478 12.30 0.53 -8.69
CA GLU A 478 12.92 0.13 -7.43
C GLU A 478 12.89 -1.37 -7.20
N LEU A 479 11.87 -2.08 -7.67
CA LEU A 479 11.74 -3.54 -7.55
C LEU A 479 11.32 -4.18 -8.88
N CYS A 480 11.23 -5.51 -8.90
CA CYS A 480 10.82 -6.36 -10.03
C CYS A 480 9.55 -7.16 -9.68
N ASP A 481 9.04 -7.93 -10.63
CA ASP A 481 7.98 -8.93 -10.39
C ASP A 481 6.63 -8.39 -9.87
N MET A 482 6.20 -7.27 -10.45
CA MET A 482 5.08 -6.48 -9.93
C MET A 482 3.99 -6.25 -10.96
N GLY A 483 2.77 -5.94 -10.48
CA GLY A 483 1.60 -5.67 -11.29
C GLY A 483 0.81 -4.43 -10.84
N GLY A 484 0.01 -3.84 -11.72
CA GLY A 484 -1.04 -2.91 -11.32
C GLY A 484 -2.05 -3.61 -10.42
N VAL A 485 -2.60 -4.73 -10.93
CA VAL A 485 -3.36 -5.71 -10.13
C VAL A 485 -2.66 -7.07 -10.24
N TYR A 486 -2.20 -7.56 -9.08
CA TYR A 486 -1.57 -8.85 -8.88
C TYR A 486 -2.55 -9.83 -8.23
N CYS A 487 -2.65 -11.05 -8.74
CA CYS A 487 -3.51 -12.10 -8.20
C CYS A 487 -2.73 -13.39 -7.91
N LEU A 488 -3.15 -14.13 -6.89
CA LEU A 488 -2.46 -15.32 -6.41
C LEU A 488 -3.44 -16.37 -5.86
N GLY A 489 -3.27 -17.62 -6.27
CA GLY A 489 -4.09 -18.74 -5.83
C GLY A 489 -5.53 -18.76 -6.37
N GLY A 490 -6.26 -19.84 -6.07
CA GLY A 490 -7.63 -20.00 -6.56
C GLY A 490 -8.56 -18.90 -6.04
N SER A 491 -9.33 -18.27 -6.92
CA SER A 491 -10.04 -17.03 -6.64
C SER A 491 -11.39 -16.95 -7.34
N GLU A 492 -12.18 -18.03 -7.39
CA GLU A 492 -13.43 -18.03 -8.15
C GLU A 492 -14.41 -16.96 -7.67
N GLY A 493 -15.08 -16.34 -8.64
CA GLY A 493 -15.98 -15.20 -8.41
C GLY A 493 -15.26 -13.86 -8.20
N THR A 494 -13.93 -13.84 -8.11
CA THR A 494 -13.17 -12.59 -8.06
C THR A 494 -13.18 -11.90 -9.42
N THR A 495 -13.37 -10.59 -9.42
CA THR A 495 -13.41 -9.74 -10.61
C THR A 495 -12.36 -8.64 -10.55
N VAL A 496 -11.72 -8.37 -11.69
CA VAL A 496 -10.86 -7.21 -11.92
C VAL A 496 -11.42 -6.48 -13.13
N ASN A 497 -12.35 -5.55 -12.89
CA ASN A 497 -13.17 -5.00 -13.97
C ASN A 497 -13.22 -3.48 -14.05
N ASN A 498 -13.36 -2.92 -15.25
CA ASN A 498 -13.58 -1.47 -15.44
C ASN A 498 -12.45 -0.59 -14.86
N ASN A 499 -11.24 -1.13 -14.64
CA ASN A 499 -10.12 -0.36 -14.12
C ASN A 499 -9.36 0.36 -15.24
N VAL A 500 -8.71 1.47 -14.88
CA VAL A 500 -7.69 2.13 -15.70
C VAL A 500 -6.33 1.89 -15.04
N ILE A 501 -5.44 1.17 -15.72
CA ILE A 501 -4.13 0.78 -15.17
C ILE A 501 -3.03 1.29 -16.11
N HIS A 502 -2.11 2.11 -15.61
CA HIS A 502 -1.03 2.60 -16.47
C HIS A 502 0.26 3.02 -15.77
N HIS A 503 1.34 3.17 -16.54
CA HIS A 503 2.62 3.63 -16.04
C HIS A 503 3.13 2.72 -14.89
N VAL A 504 3.18 1.42 -15.16
CA VAL A 504 3.70 0.40 -14.23
C VAL A 504 5.12 0.04 -14.63
N TYR A 505 6.11 0.42 -13.83
CA TYR A 505 7.51 0.34 -14.22
C TYR A 505 8.38 -0.34 -13.17
N SER A 506 8.93 -1.50 -13.55
CA SER A 506 9.87 -2.27 -12.73
C SER A 506 11.34 -2.00 -13.10
N PHE A 507 12.27 -2.51 -12.31
CA PHE A 507 13.70 -2.38 -12.56
C PHE A 507 14.19 -3.26 -13.74
N ASP A 508 14.22 -4.57 -13.56
CA ASP A 508 14.77 -5.50 -14.57
C ASP A 508 13.64 -6.17 -15.38
N TYR A 509 12.81 -6.93 -14.67
CA TYR A 509 11.69 -7.71 -15.21
C TYR A 509 10.39 -7.43 -14.43
N GLY A 510 9.25 -7.74 -15.04
CA GLY A 510 7.94 -7.39 -14.47
C GLY A 510 7.48 -5.98 -14.80
N GLY A 511 6.51 -5.46 -14.06
CA GLY A 511 5.84 -4.22 -14.40
C GLY A 511 4.73 -4.48 -15.40
N TRP A 512 3.76 -5.28 -14.96
CA TRP A 512 2.59 -5.68 -15.74
C TRP A 512 1.36 -4.87 -15.33
N GLY A 513 0.39 -4.71 -16.23
CA GLY A 513 -0.89 -4.10 -15.84
C GLY A 513 -1.73 -5.07 -15.03
N LEU A 514 -2.13 -6.16 -15.67
CA LEU A 514 -2.87 -7.27 -15.09
C LEU A 514 -1.94 -8.48 -14.94
N TYR A 515 -1.76 -8.96 -13.72
CA TYR A 515 -0.82 -10.04 -13.42
C TYR A 515 -1.49 -11.16 -12.60
N THR A 516 -1.76 -12.29 -13.26
CA THR A 516 -2.19 -13.52 -12.60
C THR A 516 -0.98 -14.42 -12.33
N ASP A 517 -0.60 -14.51 -11.06
CA ASP A 517 0.54 -15.30 -10.60
C ASP A 517 0.13 -16.69 -10.11
N GLU A 518 1.07 -17.42 -9.51
CA GLU A 518 1.00 -18.81 -9.07
C GLU A 518 -0.40 -19.30 -8.63
N GLY A 519 -1.03 -20.14 -9.46
CA GLY A 519 -2.28 -20.83 -9.11
C GLY A 519 -3.54 -19.97 -9.23
N SER A 520 -3.43 -18.73 -9.72
CA SER A 520 -4.57 -17.86 -10.03
C SER A 520 -5.61 -18.63 -10.84
N THR A 521 -6.81 -18.79 -10.28
CA THR A 521 -7.85 -19.64 -10.89
C THR A 521 -9.23 -18.98 -10.84
N GLY A 522 -9.95 -19.05 -11.96
CA GLY A 522 -11.36 -18.63 -12.04
C GLY A 522 -11.61 -17.13 -11.89
N ILE A 523 -10.60 -16.29 -12.18
CA ILE A 523 -10.69 -14.83 -12.10
C ILE A 523 -11.23 -14.28 -13.42
N VAL A 524 -12.15 -13.32 -13.35
CA VAL A 524 -12.62 -12.56 -14.51
C VAL A 524 -11.94 -11.21 -14.55
N MET A 525 -11.23 -10.92 -15.65
CA MET A 525 -10.62 -9.64 -15.95
C MET A 525 -11.28 -9.02 -17.18
N GLU A 526 -12.18 -8.07 -16.97
CA GLU A 526 -13.06 -7.55 -18.01
C GLU A 526 -13.17 -6.02 -18.04
N ASN A 527 -13.28 -5.43 -19.24
CA ASN A 527 -13.45 -3.98 -19.40
C ASN A 527 -12.31 -3.14 -18.80
N ASN A 528 -11.08 -3.63 -18.77
CA ASN A 528 -9.96 -2.83 -18.27
C ASN A 528 -9.31 -2.07 -19.43
N LEU A 529 -8.95 -0.81 -19.19
CA LEU A 529 -8.02 -0.07 -20.03
C LEU A 529 -6.63 -0.16 -19.38
N VAL A 530 -5.68 -0.77 -20.09
CA VAL A 530 -4.32 -0.97 -19.59
C VAL A 530 -3.31 -0.43 -20.58
N TYR A 531 -2.42 0.47 -20.15
CA TYR A 531 -1.42 1.03 -21.06
C TYR A 531 -0.11 1.49 -20.41
N ASN A 532 0.93 1.62 -21.22
CA ASN A 532 2.25 2.10 -20.77
C ASN A 532 2.83 1.31 -19.58
N CYS A 533 2.64 -0.02 -19.56
CA CYS A 533 3.33 -0.90 -18.62
C CYS A 533 4.66 -1.35 -19.22
N LYS A 534 5.68 -1.54 -18.38
CA LYS A 534 7.04 -1.88 -18.84
C LYS A 534 7.09 -3.21 -19.58
N ASN A 535 6.56 -4.27 -18.99
CA ASN A 535 6.67 -5.61 -19.56
C ASN A 535 5.49 -5.93 -20.48
N SER A 536 4.27 -5.95 -19.96
CA SER A 536 3.05 -6.25 -20.74
C SER A 536 1.78 -5.73 -20.07
N GLY A 537 0.73 -5.51 -20.86
CA GLY A 537 -0.58 -5.13 -20.35
C GLY A 537 -1.24 -6.29 -19.59
N PHE A 538 -1.04 -7.52 -20.06
CA PHE A 538 -1.48 -8.74 -19.37
C PHE A 538 -0.35 -9.76 -19.27
N HIS A 539 -0.24 -10.40 -18.12
CA HIS A 539 0.65 -11.51 -17.87
C HIS A 539 0.00 -12.63 -17.04
N GLN A 540 0.10 -13.86 -17.54
CA GLN A 540 -0.11 -15.07 -16.75
C GLN A 540 1.24 -15.74 -16.44
N HIS A 541 1.60 -15.87 -15.17
CA HIS A 541 2.71 -16.73 -14.79
C HIS A 541 2.30 -18.21 -14.91
N TYR A 542 1.41 -18.69 -14.04
CA TYR A 542 0.69 -19.96 -14.19
C TYR A 542 -0.63 -19.94 -13.42
N GLY A 543 -1.62 -20.71 -13.85
CA GLY A 543 -2.99 -20.59 -13.35
C GLY A 543 -3.98 -21.33 -14.24
N LYS A 544 -5.25 -21.38 -13.82
CA LYS A 544 -6.27 -22.24 -14.45
C LYS A 544 -7.57 -21.48 -14.72
N GLU A 545 -8.15 -21.68 -15.90
CA GLU A 545 -9.52 -21.23 -16.22
C GLU A 545 -9.81 -19.75 -15.93
N ASN A 546 -8.80 -18.86 -16.00
CA ASN A 546 -9.04 -17.41 -15.91
C ASN A 546 -9.72 -16.90 -17.20
N ILE A 547 -10.50 -15.82 -17.09
CA ILE A 547 -11.24 -15.24 -18.22
C ILE A 547 -10.78 -13.79 -18.40
N ILE A 548 -10.12 -13.51 -19.53
CA ILE A 548 -9.61 -12.19 -19.88
C ILE A 548 -10.36 -11.73 -21.12
N ARG A 549 -11.31 -10.82 -20.95
CA ARG A 549 -12.17 -10.42 -22.06
C ARG A 549 -12.50 -8.94 -22.12
N ASN A 550 -12.79 -8.45 -23.31
CA ASN A 550 -13.31 -7.10 -23.51
C ASN A 550 -12.41 -5.98 -22.94
N ASN A 551 -11.09 -6.21 -22.90
CA ASN A 551 -10.10 -5.22 -22.44
C ASN A 551 -9.49 -4.45 -23.61
N ILE A 552 -9.02 -3.23 -23.33
CA ILE A 552 -8.12 -2.49 -24.21
C ILE A 552 -6.72 -2.57 -23.61
N LEU A 553 -5.80 -3.27 -24.28
CA LEU A 553 -4.41 -3.43 -23.87
C LEU A 553 -3.53 -2.67 -24.87
N ALA A 554 -2.94 -1.56 -24.44
CA ALA A 554 -2.37 -0.59 -25.35
C ALA A 554 -0.95 -0.12 -25.00
N ASN A 555 -0.07 -0.06 -26.00
CA ASN A 555 1.19 0.68 -25.93
C ASN A 555 2.12 0.35 -24.75
N ASN A 556 2.29 -0.95 -24.45
CA ASN A 556 3.21 -1.42 -23.41
C ASN A 556 4.65 -1.52 -23.98
N MET A 557 5.65 -1.22 -23.16
CA MET A 557 7.01 -0.89 -23.65
C MET A 557 7.73 -2.07 -24.31
N LYS A 558 7.76 -3.25 -23.67
CA LYS A 558 8.46 -4.43 -24.19
C LYS A 558 7.58 -5.34 -25.04
N ALA A 559 6.42 -5.73 -24.53
CA ALA A 559 5.46 -6.55 -25.24
C ALA A 559 4.03 -6.23 -24.80
N GLN A 560 3.00 -6.65 -25.54
CA GLN A 560 1.60 -6.42 -25.13
C GLN A 560 1.07 -7.53 -24.24
N LEU A 561 1.45 -8.77 -24.54
CA LEU A 561 0.94 -9.98 -23.90
C LEU A 561 2.09 -10.90 -23.52
N GLN A 562 2.05 -11.42 -22.29
CA GLN A 562 3.05 -12.34 -21.76
C GLN A 562 2.39 -13.55 -21.13
N ALA A 563 2.99 -14.73 -21.29
CA ALA A 563 2.64 -15.88 -20.47
C ALA A 563 3.83 -16.83 -20.29
N THR A 564 4.04 -17.34 -19.06
CA THR A 564 5.32 -17.96 -18.68
C THR A 564 5.29 -19.49 -18.62
N ARG A 565 4.48 -20.10 -17.74
CA ARG A 565 4.50 -21.54 -17.51
C ARG A 565 3.55 -22.24 -18.48
N ILE A 566 4.00 -23.38 -19.03
CA ILE A 566 3.16 -24.24 -19.88
C ILE A 566 2.55 -25.30 -18.98
N GLU A 567 1.25 -25.51 -19.08
CA GLU A 567 0.48 -26.47 -18.30
C GLU A 567 -0.50 -27.21 -19.21
N ASP A 568 -0.86 -28.44 -18.83
CA ASP A 568 -1.69 -29.32 -19.65
C ASP A 568 -3.17 -28.91 -19.64
N HIS A 569 -3.65 -28.34 -18.52
CA HIS A 569 -5.02 -27.83 -18.42
C HIS A 569 -5.15 -26.45 -19.08
N LEU A 570 -6.39 -26.03 -19.29
CA LEU A 570 -6.68 -24.68 -19.79
C LEU A 570 -6.14 -23.65 -18.79
N SER A 571 -5.21 -22.80 -19.24
CA SER A 571 -4.69 -21.72 -18.41
C SER A 571 -5.70 -20.56 -18.35
N PHE A 572 -6.13 -20.08 -19.51
CA PHE A 572 -7.10 -19.00 -19.58
C PHE A 572 -7.83 -18.91 -20.93
N THR A 573 -8.96 -18.21 -20.92
CA THR A 573 -9.70 -17.77 -22.11
C THR A 573 -9.40 -16.29 -22.35
N PHE A 574 -9.03 -15.94 -23.59
CA PHE A 574 -8.66 -14.60 -24.01
C PHE A 574 -9.51 -14.17 -25.21
N SER A 575 -10.57 -13.38 -24.98
CA SER A 575 -11.54 -13.09 -26.05
C SER A 575 -12.05 -11.66 -26.07
N ASN A 576 -12.48 -11.19 -27.25
CA ASN A 576 -13.09 -9.87 -27.38
C ASN A 576 -12.16 -8.73 -26.97
N ASN A 577 -10.84 -8.89 -26.93
CA ASN A 577 -9.92 -7.83 -26.51
C ASN A 577 -9.45 -6.99 -27.71
N ILE A 578 -9.12 -5.72 -27.47
CA ILE A 578 -8.43 -4.85 -28.44
C ILE A 578 -6.98 -4.66 -27.98
N ILE A 579 -6.04 -5.03 -28.83
CA ILE A 579 -4.61 -4.90 -28.61
C ILE A 579 -4.06 -3.89 -29.61
N TRP A 580 -3.57 -2.76 -29.10
CA TRP A 580 -3.04 -1.67 -29.91
C TRP A 580 -1.62 -1.33 -29.48
N PHE A 581 -0.66 -1.24 -30.39
CA PHE A 581 0.71 -0.96 -29.99
C PHE A 581 1.52 -0.38 -31.12
N ASN A 582 2.33 0.64 -30.82
CA ASN A 582 3.32 1.19 -31.74
C ASN A 582 4.76 1.07 -31.18
N ILE A 583 4.92 0.31 -30.09
CA ILE A 583 6.20 -0.04 -29.48
C ILE A 583 6.13 -1.48 -28.99
N GLY A 584 7.30 -2.10 -28.81
CA GLY A 584 7.41 -3.47 -28.33
C GLY A 584 6.85 -4.51 -29.30
N ASP A 585 6.84 -5.75 -28.84
CA ASP A 585 6.30 -6.91 -29.54
C ASP A 585 4.82 -7.17 -29.18
N LEU A 586 4.11 -7.96 -29.99
CA LEU A 586 2.79 -8.45 -29.59
C LEU A 586 2.90 -9.43 -28.42
N LEU A 587 3.69 -10.50 -28.59
CA LEU A 587 3.77 -11.64 -27.67
C LEU A 587 5.18 -11.82 -27.11
N THR A 588 5.28 -12.17 -25.83
CA THR A 588 6.53 -12.62 -25.21
C THR A 588 6.40 -13.90 -24.38
N SER A 589 7.55 -14.48 -24.01
CA SER A 589 7.68 -15.76 -23.32
C SER A 589 7.04 -16.93 -24.10
N ASN A 590 6.18 -17.72 -23.45
CA ASN A 590 5.62 -18.96 -23.97
C ASN A 590 4.15 -18.83 -24.44
N TRP A 591 3.65 -17.62 -24.70
CA TRP A 591 2.26 -17.39 -25.12
C TRP A 591 1.78 -18.35 -26.23
N ASN A 592 2.63 -18.58 -27.24
CA ASN A 592 2.30 -19.45 -28.38
C ASN A 592 2.20 -20.94 -28.03
N LYS A 593 2.71 -21.36 -26.86
CA LYS A 593 2.79 -22.76 -26.42
C LYS A 593 1.80 -23.12 -25.31
N ILE A 594 1.24 -22.14 -24.61
CA ILE A 594 0.29 -22.39 -23.51
C ILE A 594 -1.04 -22.93 -24.06
N ASN A 595 -1.67 -23.80 -23.27
CA ASN A 595 -3.05 -24.23 -23.50
C ASN A 595 -4.00 -23.08 -23.14
N LEU A 596 -4.42 -22.32 -24.15
CA LEU A 596 -5.31 -21.17 -24.01
C LEU A 596 -6.39 -21.19 -25.09
N GLN A 597 -7.57 -20.70 -24.74
CA GLN A 597 -8.65 -20.45 -25.70
C GLN A 597 -8.60 -18.99 -26.10
N THR A 598 -8.33 -18.67 -27.36
CA THR A 598 -8.25 -17.28 -27.84
C THR A 598 -9.11 -17.10 -29.07
N ASP A 599 -10.00 -16.11 -29.07
CA ASP A 599 -10.86 -15.82 -30.21
C ASP A 599 -11.48 -14.43 -30.16
N LYS A 600 -11.87 -13.92 -31.33
CA LYS A 600 -12.54 -12.63 -31.50
C LYS A 600 -11.76 -11.48 -30.86
N ASN A 601 -10.46 -11.41 -31.07
CA ASN A 601 -9.61 -10.30 -30.66
C ASN A 601 -9.33 -9.37 -31.85
N CYS A 602 -8.98 -8.12 -31.58
CA CYS A 602 -8.47 -7.19 -32.58
C CYS A 602 -7.01 -6.85 -32.27
N TYR A 603 -6.15 -7.00 -33.26
CA TYR A 603 -4.73 -6.65 -33.17
C TYR A 603 -4.39 -5.52 -34.14
N TRP A 604 -3.73 -4.48 -33.65
CA TRP A 604 -3.31 -3.37 -34.50
C TRP A 604 -1.94 -2.83 -34.12
N ASP A 605 -1.06 -2.80 -35.12
CA ASP A 605 0.24 -2.13 -35.05
C ASP A 605 0.33 -1.15 -36.23
N PRO A 606 0.29 0.18 -35.99
CA PRO A 606 0.35 1.16 -37.07
C PRO A 606 1.70 1.18 -37.78
N ARG A 607 2.75 0.54 -37.21
CA ARG A 607 4.07 0.41 -37.84
C ARG A 607 4.10 -0.71 -38.88
N ASN A 608 3.32 -1.78 -38.67
CA ASN A 608 3.41 -3.00 -39.48
C ASN A 608 2.06 -3.75 -39.55
N LYS A 609 1.53 -3.90 -40.76
CA LYS A 609 0.30 -4.66 -41.01
C LYS A 609 0.49 -6.19 -40.93
N ASN A 610 1.73 -6.67 -41.06
CA ASN A 610 2.08 -8.10 -41.00
C ASN A 610 2.46 -8.49 -39.56
N ILE A 611 1.50 -8.39 -38.64
CA ILE A 611 1.71 -8.74 -37.22
C ILE A 611 2.04 -10.23 -37.09
N GLN A 612 3.13 -10.53 -36.38
CA GLN A 612 3.58 -11.89 -36.10
C GLN A 612 3.15 -12.33 -34.69
N PHE A 613 2.70 -13.58 -34.58
CA PHE A 613 2.38 -14.25 -33.32
C PHE A 613 3.59 -15.12 -32.93
N LYS A 614 4.62 -14.46 -32.42
CA LYS A 614 5.99 -15.01 -32.29
C LYS A 614 6.57 -15.41 -33.65
N ASN A 615 6.70 -16.71 -33.90
CA ASN A 615 7.32 -17.25 -35.10
C ASN A 615 6.27 -17.70 -36.13
N GLN A 616 5.01 -17.27 -35.98
CA GLN A 616 3.88 -17.65 -36.81
C GLN A 616 3.21 -16.40 -37.39
N SER A 617 2.85 -16.45 -38.66
CA SER A 617 1.94 -15.49 -39.26
C SER A 617 0.54 -15.61 -38.67
N PHE A 618 -0.27 -14.56 -38.81
CA PHE A 618 -1.66 -14.60 -38.36
C PHE A 618 -2.48 -15.75 -38.98
N ALA A 619 -2.26 -16.05 -40.27
CA ALA A 619 -2.94 -17.16 -40.94
C ALA A 619 -2.53 -18.54 -40.38
N GLU A 620 -1.26 -18.73 -40.04
CA GLU A 620 -0.78 -19.96 -39.39
C GLU A 620 -1.33 -20.08 -37.97
N TRP A 621 -1.41 -18.97 -37.24
CA TRP A 621 -2.02 -18.90 -35.91
C TRP A 621 -3.50 -19.33 -35.95
N GLN A 622 -4.26 -18.80 -36.92
CA GLN A 622 -5.65 -19.19 -37.19
C GLN A 622 -5.78 -20.66 -37.59
N LYS A 623 -4.91 -21.16 -38.47
CA LYS A 623 -4.90 -22.57 -38.88
C LYS A 623 -4.59 -23.52 -37.72
N ALA A 624 -3.86 -23.06 -36.71
CA ALA A 624 -3.63 -23.82 -35.47
C ALA A 624 -4.82 -23.80 -34.50
N GLY A 625 -5.98 -23.25 -34.91
CA GLY A 625 -7.21 -23.21 -34.12
C GLY A 625 -7.29 -22.06 -33.12
N LYS A 626 -6.37 -21.08 -33.19
CA LYS A 626 -6.30 -19.94 -32.29
C LYS A 626 -6.72 -18.67 -33.02
N ASP A 627 -7.55 -17.83 -32.40
CA ASP A 627 -7.96 -16.54 -32.97
C ASP A 627 -8.67 -16.65 -34.33
N VAL A 628 -9.43 -17.74 -34.54
CA VAL A 628 -10.10 -18.09 -35.81
C VAL A 628 -11.01 -16.97 -36.33
N HIS A 629 -11.68 -16.24 -35.44
CA HIS A 629 -12.57 -15.12 -35.76
C HIS A 629 -12.00 -13.76 -35.34
N SER A 630 -10.73 -13.71 -34.95
CA SER A 630 -10.01 -12.47 -34.67
C SER A 630 -9.64 -11.75 -35.95
N ILE A 631 -9.26 -10.47 -35.84
CA ILE A 631 -8.92 -9.64 -36.99
C ILE A 631 -7.69 -8.78 -36.72
N ILE A 632 -6.95 -8.47 -37.78
CA ILE A 632 -5.96 -7.39 -37.80
C ILE A 632 -6.64 -6.19 -38.46
N ALA A 633 -6.96 -5.17 -37.69
CA ALA A 633 -7.64 -3.96 -38.17
C ALA A 633 -7.44 -2.78 -37.23
N ASP A 634 -7.42 -1.56 -37.77
CA ASP A 634 -7.41 -0.35 -36.96
C ASP A 634 -8.71 -0.25 -36.14
N PRO A 635 -8.66 -0.23 -34.80
CA PRO A 635 -9.86 -0.08 -33.97
C PRO A 635 -10.53 1.29 -34.12
N GLY A 636 -9.88 2.27 -34.74
CA GLY A 636 -10.42 3.60 -34.98
C GLY A 636 -10.51 4.43 -33.69
N PHE A 637 -9.47 4.35 -32.86
CA PHE A 637 -9.35 5.18 -31.65
C PHE A 637 -9.26 6.67 -31.98
N VAL A 638 -9.75 7.52 -31.08
CA VAL A 638 -9.77 8.99 -31.27
C VAL A 638 -8.37 9.57 -31.32
N ASN A 639 -7.52 9.28 -30.32
CA ASN A 639 -6.13 9.74 -30.29
C ASN A 639 -5.26 8.83 -29.39
N PRO A 640 -4.89 7.63 -29.86
CA PRO A 640 -4.16 6.66 -29.04
C PRO A 640 -2.75 7.14 -28.65
N SER A 641 -2.14 8.06 -29.41
CA SER A 641 -0.86 8.68 -29.05
C SER A 641 -0.93 9.60 -27.82
N ALA A 642 -2.12 10.10 -27.49
CA ALA A 642 -2.39 10.85 -26.26
C ALA A 642 -3.20 10.02 -25.23
N PHE A 643 -3.16 8.69 -25.35
CA PHE A 643 -3.90 7.75 -24.51
C PHE A 643 -5.43 7.91 -24.51
N ASP A 644 -5.99 8.48 -25.59
CA ASP A 644 -7.44 8.54 -25.82
C ASP A 644 -7.88 7.36 -26.70
N PHE A 645 -8.37 6.32 -26.02
CA PHE A 645 -8.81 5.06 -26.62
C PHE A 645 -10.33 5.00 -26.86
N ARG A 646 -11.03 6.15 -26.88
CA ARG A 646 -12.45 6.16 -27.29
C ARG A 646 -12.56 5.71 -28.75
N ILE A 647 -13.59 4.94 -29.09
CA ILE A 647 -13.76 4.37 -30.44
C ILE A 647 -14.62 5.30 -31.29
N LYS A 648 -14.06 5.82 -32.38
CA LYS A 648 -14.78 6.67 -33.34
C LYS A 648 -15.63 5.86 -34.30
N ASN A 649 -15.13 4.71 -34.79
CA ASN A 649 -15.84 3.83 -35.72
C ASN A 649 -16.02 2.43 -35.14
N LYS A 650 -17.26 2.08 -34.83
CA LYS A 650 -17.61 0.82 -34.13
C LYS A 650 -17.61 -0.43 -35.02
N SER A 651 -17.19 -0.34 -36.29
CA SER A 651 -17.21 -1.50 -37.21
C SER A 651 -16.31 -2.65 -36.75
N VAL A 652 -15.11 -2.34 -36.28
CA VAL A 652 -14.15 -3.33 -35.73
C VAL A 652 -14.67 -3.90 -34.42
N ALA A 653 -15.12 -3.05 -33.49
CA ALA A 653 -15.71 -3.48 -32.23
C ALA A 653 -16.87 -4.47 -32.45
N ARG A 654 -17.80 -4.18 -33.37
CA ARG A 654 -18.91 -5.09 -33.70
C ARG A 654 -18.45 -6.43 -34.27
N LYS A 655 -17.45 -6.45 -35.15
CA LYS A 655 -16.95 -7.70 -35.76
C LYS A 655 -16.42 -8.68 -34.73
N ILE A 656 -15.75 -8.16 -33.71
CA ILE A 656 -15.18 -8.99 -32.64
C ILE A 656 -16.11 -9.13 -31.44
N GLY A 657 -17.29 -8.49 -31.44
CA GLY A 657 -18.20 -8.48 -30.30
C GLY A 657 -17.70 -7.70 -29.07
N PHE A 658 -16.75 -6.78 -29.26
CA PHE A 658 -16.29 -5.87 -28.19
C PHE A 658 -17.43 -4.94 -27.79
N ARG A 659 -17.68 -4.85 -26.49
CA ARG A 659 -18.64 -3.94 -25.87
C ARG A 659 -17.88 -2.75 -25.32
N GLU A 660 -18.13 -1.56 -25.86
CA GLU A 660 -17.53 -0.36 -25.30
C GLU A 660 -17.89 -0.18 -23.83
N PHE A 661 -16.92 0.24 -23.04
CA PHE A 661 -17.07 0.60 -21.63
C PHE A 661 -16.50 2.00 -21.42
N ASP A 662 -17.07 2.72 -20.46
CA ASP A 662 -16.67 4.08 -20.13
C ASP A 662 -15.58 4.06 -19.06
N TYR A 663 -14.33 4.06 -19.49
CA TYR A 663 -13.19 4.07 -18.58
C TYR A 663 -12.97 5.43 -17.87
N SER A 664 -13.75 6.47 -18.18
CA SER A 664 -13.71 7.73 -17.41
C SER A 664 -14.39 7.63 -16.04
N GLN A 665 -15.09 6.52 -15.77
CA GLN A 665 -15.69 6.20 -14.48
C GLN A 665 -14.68 5.59 -13.48
N ALA A 666 -13.47 5.25 -13.94
CA ALA A 666 -12.43 4.73 -13.08
C ALA A 666 -11.82 5.85 -12.22
N GLY A 667 -11.50 5.52 -10.97
CA GLY A 667 -11.02 6.47 -9.98
C GLY A 667 -12.15 7.03 -9.13
N VAL A 668 -11.85 8.12 -8.44
CA VAL A 668 -12.76 8.74 -7.48
C VAL A 668 -13.95 9.44 -8.14
N TYR A 669 -15.06 9.52 -7.41
CA TYR A 669 -16.27 10.24 -7.81
C TYR A 669 -16.68 11.26 -6.73
N GLY A 670 -17.65 12.12 -7.06
CA GLY A 670 -18.15 13.15 -6.14
C GLY A 670 -17.73 14.55 -6.57
N SER A 671 -17.29 15.36 -5.60
CA SER A 671 -17.00 16.78 -5.79
C SER A 671 -15.80 17.02 -6.72
N GLU A 672 -15.77 18.20 -7.35
CA GLU A 672 -14.63 18.59 -8.19
C GLU A 672 -13.37 18.83 -7.36
N GLU A 673 -13.52 19.27 -6.10
CA GLU A 673 -12.42 19.38 -5.14
C GLU A 673 -11.76 18.03 -4.88
N TRP A 674 -12.56 16.96 -4.69
CA TRP A 674 -12.04 15.61 -4.45
C TRP A 674 -11.32 15.05 -5.68
N LYS A 675 -11.93 15.18 -6.87
CA LYS A 675 -11.28 14.78 -8.13
C LYS A 675 -10.01 15.57 -8.40
N LYS A 676 -9.99 16.86 -8.07
CA LYS A 676 -8.79 17.71 -8.19
C LYS A 676 -7.71 17.30 -7.20
N LEU A 677 -8.06 16.88 -5.99
CA LEU A 677 -7.10 16.32 -5.04
C LEU A 677 -6.52 15.00 -5.56
N ALA A 678 -7.34 14.15 -6.21
CA ALA A 678 -6.91 12.89 -6.81
C ALA A 678 -5.98 13.09 -8.01
N ALA A 679 -6.18 14.16 -8.79
CA ALA A 679 -5.35 14.47 -9.95
C ALA A 679 -3.85 14.41 -9.63
N PHE A 680 -3.10 13.70 -10.47
CA PHE A 680 -1.70 13.40 -10.22
C PHE A 680 -0.79 14.62 -10.48
N ASP A 681 0.13 14.88 -9.56
CA ASP A 681 1.02 16.04 -9.61
C ASP A 681 1.96 15.96 -10.85
N PRO A 682 1.91 16.94 -11.77
CA PRO A 682 2.78 16.98 -12.95
C PRO A 682 4.27 16.97 -12.62
N GLU A 683 4.69 17.45 -11.45
CA GLU A 683 6.09 17.40 -11.04
C GLU A 683 6.50 15.98 -10.62
N ILE A 684 5.61 15.23 -9.98
CA ILE A 684 5.83 13.81 -9.66
C ILE A 684 5.92 12.99 -10.97
N VAL A 685 5.10 13.30 -11.97
CA VAL A 685 5.20 12.68 -13.32
C VAL A 685 6.61 12.84 -13.89
N LYS A 686 7.16 14.05 -13.90
CA LYS A 686 8.53 14.30 -14.39
C LYS A 686 9.58 13.53 -13.60
N GLN A 687 9.40 13.43 -12.27
CA GLN A 687 10.32 12.65 -11.43
C GLN A 687 10.27 11.15 -11.76
N PHE A 688 9.07 10.62 -12.01
CA PHE A 688 8.87 9.23 -12.43
C PHE A 688 9.53 8.97 -13.80
N GLU A 689 9.31 9.84 -14.79
CA GLU A 689 9.95 9.76 -16.10
C GLU A 689 11.48 9.83 -16.01
N LYS A 690 12.02 10.71 -15.16
CA LYS A 690 13.46 10.80 -14.90
C LYS A 690 14.01 9.51 -14.26
N ALA A 691 13.26 8.88 -13.36
CA ALA A 691 13.64 7.60 -12.77
C ALA A 691 13.69 6.48 -13.82
N ILE A 692 12.73 6.45 -14.76
CA ILE A 692 12.72 5.54 -15.90
C ILE A 692 13.95 5.76 -16.78
N LEU A 693 14.19 6.99 -17.24
CA LEU A 693 15.31 7.33 -18.12
C LEU A 693 16.66 6.95 -17.50
N ARG A 694 16.83 7.18 -16.20
CA ARG A 694 18.04 6.80 -15.47
C ARG A 694 18.28 5.29 -15.50
N ASN A 695 17.23 4.48 -15.45
CA ASN A 695 17.34 3.03 -15.42
C ASN A 695 17.50 2.43 -16.83
N GLU A 696 16.83 2.97 -17.85
CA GLU A 696 16.97 2.48 -19.23
C GLU A 696 18.29 2.90 -19.88
N ASN A 697 18.84 4.10 -19.60
CA ASN A 697 20.15 4.53 -20.14
C ASN A 697 21.36 3.77 -19.54
N ARG A 698 21.15 2.90 -18.54
CA ARG A 698 22.19 2.07 -17.92
C ARG A 698 22.33 0.69 -18.57
N LYS A 699 21.41 0.32 -19.46
CA LYS A 699 21.44 -0.92 -20.26
C LYS A 699 22.05 -0.64 -21.62
#